data_AF-A0A6B1EXP5-F1
#
_entry.id   AF-A0A6B1EXP5-F1
#
_cell.length_a   1.000
_cell.length_b   1.000
_cell.length_c   1.000
_cell.angle_alpha   90.00
_cell.angle_beta   90.00
_cell.angle_gamma   90.00
#
_symmetry.space_group_name_H-M   'P 1'
#
loop_
_entity.id
_entity.type
_entity.pdbx_description
1 polymer ?
#
loop_
_entity_poly.entity_id
_entity_poly.type
_entity_poly.pdbx_seq_one_letter_code
_entity_poly.pdbx_strand_id
1 'polypeptide(L)'
;MNIENIFTVKNEDLSRLDADSAVVFFQKLLWAEARRIGVELSKINISRRVNVRDGGIDATVNETQIETGIGIIKAGKTSYQIKSGKTKPNIKNELFGKEDLKEGIQTCLNTESTYVLVCTGIDFVDSERMELLSEIKAYLRPYSEQPEVEVWSQNTLVGFLESFPSLALWVNEKAEGVFQTYQSWSQDGTMRVPFHPGQSQDELIPKIQSELREKDNTVHVRVLGEPGIGKTKLVLEATRTDDLSPLVIYCTASQFRDSILMNEILRDDNPFSAILVIDECDADNRFYIWNKLQHRGPRIKLVSIYNESDPIPGSGISEFETERLDSERILTIIQGYGIPEEQANLYLQFCDGSPRMAHHTGEILRDHPGDPSQLLNDDYLYRRFYVNKSEEVSSRGVVEQRELVLQYIALFKRFEFGQPVITDAKAIAEKIREADNNITWSRFQKIVDELKKRKILQGGSTLYITPKALQIKLWVDWWQIYGNSFELEDFTHGLTPKLVERFHEMFRYARESEASSKIVEDLLGPNGPFQNSEYLNTREGSRFFLALTEANPKSALKCLRRTIGTCNRDDLLQFTIGRRDLIWALEKIAIWRELFIGAARLLLALGEAENEPYSNNASSVFASLFSHGTGRVAPTEASPTERLPVLKETFESNSKERRALALKACNAALESEHFSREVGAEYQGLRRVPKLWEPETYGELWDAYRQVWQLLSEQLTRLPQDERKKTVDILLAHAGKLGKIPDLSNIVVDTVITIAHEGYVNQKEIIETTSRILYYDDNYGDNLPIEIRQRFERLRDELVGSDFHSLMQRYVGMDLLEDKLKENEDGADRVQPHLEILAQQASEDPTLLQAELSWLVTTEAKNGYKFGYELGKIDKGFCLLPTLLDAQRNASDNASVYFLGGYFRVIFEKDLAQWEKQLDALIGDTTLNLTIPDLTHRSGLTDRAGSRILNLAKDGIIGIDHFGIYVYGKATENLSEEVFTTWIEFLLSFMDKSAVSIALSLYHRYYDNRKPSMVFPRDLTFQLLTHPILSGESEKNMFNPMTDYHWTEIGKVFVQLYREKNLELAEIILAHFGQKGSIVNDYSRTCLVLTELTRQHPTQVWKYVRKHLEARDNFSRMFSLEKWLREGDLSTTEKEKGAITLIPREKIWEWVDDDVENRAKHVAHSLIPKKHLAQEWKTSLARAFFKRYGMQENVRRALMANYLTGTWAGPASSHYEVKKQQLLRIKLSEDDKDIKLWIDDFVDGLE
;
A
#
# COMPACT_ATOMS: atom_id res chain seq x y z
N MET A 1 31.20 34.61 -57.83
CA MET A 1 29.75 34.40 -57.65
C MET A 1 29.59 33.49 -56.45
N ASN A 2 29.13 34.01 -55.31
CA ASN A 2 28.72 33.14 -54.21
C ASN A 2 27.45 32.41 -54.65
N ILE A 3 27.52 31.08 -54.69
CA ILE A 3 26.37 30.24 -54.97
C ILE A 3 25.46 30.33 -53.75
N GLU A 4 24.25 30.90 -53.91
CA GLU A 4 23.25 30.96 -52.84
C GLU A 4 22.95 29.54 -52.36
N ASN A 5 23.07 29.31 -51.05
CA ASN A 5 22.73 28.05 -50.39
C ASN A 5 21.62 28.25 -49.35
N ILE A 6 21.27 27.19 -48.62
CA ILE A 6 20.20 27.23 -47.61
C ILE A 6 20.50 28.19 -46.44
N PHE A 7 21.78 28.48 -46.18
CA PHE A 7 22.24 29.36 -45.09
C PHE A 7 22.57 30.79 -45.55
N THR A 8 22.36 31.11 -46.83
CA THR A 8 22.61 32.46 -47.31
C THR A 8 21.61 33.42 -46.68
N VAL A 9 22.12 34.43 -45.97
CA VAL A 9 21.37 35.53 -45.36
C VAL A 9 21.63 36.79 -46.17
N LYS A 10 20.56 37.51 -46.52
CA LYS A 10 20.62 38.78 -47.25
C LYS A 10 20.38 39.96 -46.31
N ASN A 11 20.79 41.15 -46.73
CA ASN A 11 20.56 42.36 -45.93
C ASN A 11 19.06 42.64 -45.70
N GLU A 12 18.20 42.26 -46.65
CA GLU A 12 16.74 42.34 -46.48
C GLU A 12 16.25 41.47 -45.32
N ASP A 13 16.90 40.33 -45.06
CA ASP A 13 16.50 39.40 -44.00
C ASP A 13 16.73 40.04 -42.61
N LEU A 14 17.91 40.64 -42.39
CA LEU A 14 18.22 41.36 -41.14
C LEU A 14 17.37 42.62 -40.97
N SER A 15 16.99 43.27 -42.07
CA SER A 15 16.12 44.47 -42.05
C SER A 15 14.71 44.21 -41.52
N ARG A 16 14.27 42.95 -41.45
CA ARG A 16 12.95 42.56 -40.93
C ARG A 16 12.90 42.50 -39.41
N LEU A 17 14.05 42.42 -38.75
CA LEU A 17 14.13 42.38 -37.30
C LEU A 17 13.68 43.72 -36.71
N ASP A 18 12.60 43.71 -35.94
CA ASP A 18 12.22 44.85 -35.10
C ASP A 18 13.21 45.02 -33.93
N ALA A 19 13.01 46.06 -33.11
CA ALA A 19 13.94 46.38 -32.02
C ALA A 19 14.13 45.21 -31.06
N ASP A 20 13.04 44.57 -30.65
CA ASP A 20 13.07 43.45 -29.71
C ASP A 20 13.73 42.22 -30.34
N SER A 21 13.37 41.87 -31.57
CA SER A 21 13.93 40.72 -32.30
C SER A 21 15.41 40.92 -32.64
N ALA A 22 15.85 42.16 -32.90
CA ALA A 22 17.24 42.49 -33.14
C ALA A 22 18.11 42.28 -31.89
N VAL A 23 17.61 42.66 -30.71
CA VAL A 23 18.30 42.41 -29.43
C VAL A 23 18.36 40.91 -29.14
N VAL A 24 17.25 40.17 -29.32
CA VAL A 24 17.23 38.71 -29.14
C VAL A 24 18.15 38.02 -30.14
N PHE A 25 18.20 38.49 -31.38
CA PHE A 25 19.09 37.96 -32.40
C PHE A 25 20.54 38.10 -32.01
N PHE A 26 20.95 39.32 -31.64
CA PHE A 26 22.32 39.60 -31.27
C PHE A 26 22.72 38.88 -29.98
N GLN A 27 21.80 38.75 -29.02
CA GLN A 27 21.98 37.93 -27.82
C GLN A 27 22.35 36.48 -28.20
N LYS A 28 21.56 35.85 -29.07
CA LYS A 28 21.83 34.47 -29.51
C LYS A 28 23.14 34.35 -30.28
N LEU A 29 23.49 35.38 -31.06
CA LEU A 29 24.77 35.44 -31.78
C LEU A 29 25.97 35.51 -30.81
N LEU A 30 25.89 36.34 -29.76
CA LEU A 30 26.90 36.43 -28.71
C LEU A 30 27.07 35.09 -27.98
N TRP A 31 25.97 34.42 -27.62
CA TRP A 31 26.03 33.13 -26.95
C TRP A 31 26.59 32.02 -27.83
N ALA A 32 26.22 32.00 -29.12
CA ALA A 32 26.76 31.06 -30.09
C ALA A 32 28.28 31.23 -30.27
N GLU A 33 28.77 32.48 -30.38
CA GLU A 33 30.20 32.76 -30.44
C GLU A 33 30.90 32.39 -29.15
N ALA A 34 30.35 32.79 -27.99
CA ALA A 34 30.94 32.47 -26.69
C ALA A 34 31.12 30.96 -26.52
N ARG A 35 30.12 30.19 -26.92
CA ARG A 35 30.20 28.72 -26.91
C ARG A 35 31.27 28.20 -27.87
N ARG A 36 31.36 28.76 -29.08
CA ARG A 36 32.35 28.37 -30.10
C ARG A 36 33.79 28.61 -29.65
N ILE A 37 34.07 29.73 -28.99
CA ILE A 37 35.42 30.13 -28.55
C ILE A 37 35.70 29.79 -27.07
N GLY A 38 34.73 29.26 -26.35
CA GLY A 38 34.89 28.80 -24.98
C GLY A 38 34.82 29.88 -23.89
N VAL A 39 34.17 31.01 -24.16
CA VAL A 39 33.90 32.08 -23.18
C VAL A 39 32.69 31.72 -22.31
N GLU A 40 32.81 31.92 -20.99
CA GLU A 40 31.72 31.70 -20.05
C GLU A 40 30.56 32.69 -20.26
N LEU A 41 29.33 32.19 -20.27
CA LEU A 41 28.14 33.04 -20.39
C LEU A 41 27.97 34.03 -19.25
N SER A 42 28.52 33.75 -18.06
CA SER A 42 28.54 34.65 -16.89
C SER A 42 29.20 36.00 -17.20
N LYS A 43 30.08 36.04 -18.21
CA LYS A 43 30.75 37.26 -18.66
C LYS A 43 29.89 38.10 -19.59
N ILE A 44 28.74 37.61 -20.04
CA ILE A 44 27.83 38.27 -20.98
C ILE A 44 26.62 38.79 -20.22
N ASN A 45 26.43 40.11 -20.21
CA ASN A 45 25.28 40.77 -19.62
C ASN A 45 24.47 41.49 -20.70
N ILE A 46 23.16 41.24 -20.76
CA ILE A 46 22.27 41.73 -21.82
C ILE A 46 21.03 42.32 -21.18
N SER A 47 20.69 43.56 -21.53
CA SER A 47 19.48 44.19 -21.04
C SER A 47 18.26 43.67 -21.80
N ARG A 48 17.29 43.09 -21.08
CA ARG A 48 16.04 42.54 -21.64
C ARG A 48 14.83 43.48 -21.52
N ARG A 49 15.01 44.72 -21.04
CA ARG A 49 13.92 45.68 -20.83
C ARG A 49 14.00 46.86 -21.79
N VAL A 50 13.53 46.66 -23.02
CA VAL A 50 13.54 47.70 -24.09
C VAL A 50 12.76 48.98 -23.69
N ASN A 51 11.85 48.89 -22.71
CA ASN A 51 11.07 50.01 -22.16
C ASN A 51 11.68 50.68 -20.90
N VAL A 52 12.84 50.23 -20.41
CA VAL A 52 13.58 50.88 -19.31
C VAL A 52 14.79 51.61 -19.92
N ARG A 53 15.19 52.75 -19.34
CA ARG A 53 16.29 53.57 -19.88
C ARG A 53 17.63 52.86 -19.62
N ASP A 54 18.07 52.01 -20.54
CA ASP A 54 19.29 51.17 -20.44
C ASP A 54 20.61 51.95 -20.56
N GLY A 55 20.60 53.26 -20.31
CA GLY A 55 21.82 54.07 -20.34
C GLY A 55 22.56 54.05 -21.69
N GLY A 56 21.95 53.56 -22.77
CA GLY A 56 22.54 53.51 -24.12
C GLY A 56 23.34 52.25 -24.46
N ILE A 57 23.43 51.24 -23.58
CA ILE A 57 24.12 49.97 -23.87
C ILE A 57 23.15 48.80 -23.72
N ASP A 58 23.04 47.97 -24.76
CA ASP A 58 22.09 46.85 -24.83
C ASP A 58 22.73 45.52 -24.40
N ALA A 59 24.04 45.35 -24.62
CA ALA A 59 24.79 44.18 -24.16
C ALA A 59 26.23 44.52 -23.77
N THR A 60 26.84 43.73 -22.89
CA THR A 60 28.26 43.84 -22.51
C THR A 60 28.88 42.46 -22.37
N VAL A 61 30.15 42.34 -22.75
CA VAL A 61 31.00 41.18 -22.48
C VAL A 61 32.17 41.67 -21.63
N ASN A 62 32.32 41.14 -20.41
CA ASN A 62 33.39 41.50 -19.47
C ASN A 62 34.73 40.87 -19.86
N GLU A 63 35.83 41.38 -19.27
CA GLU A 63 37.21 41.02 -19.64
C GLU A 63 37.43 39.53 -19.99
N THR A 64 37.67 39.31 -21.28
CA THR A 64 37.96 38.00 -21.85
C THR A 64 39.34 38.03 -22.50
N GLN A 65 40.16 37.03 -22.22
CA GLN A 65 41.34 36.73 -23.02
C GLN A 65 40.89 35.80 -24.14
N ILE A 66 41.04 36.25 -25.39
CA ILE A 66 40.59 35.52 -26.57
C ILE A 66 41.80 35.31 -27.48
N GLU A 67 42.18 34.06 -27.67
CA GLU A 67 43.27 33.68 -28.59
C GLU A 67 42.75 33.48 -30.03
N THR A 68 41.46 33.11 -30.18
CA THR A 68 40.82 32.79 -31.46
C THR A 68 39.35 33.22 -31.47
N GLY A 69 38.86 33.87 -32.55
CA GLY A 69 37.47 34.32 -32.68
C GLY A 69 37.17 34.87 -34.08
N ILE A 70 35.89 35.06 -34.44
CA ILE A 70 35.51 35.72 -35.71
C ILE A 70 35.28 37.23 -35.57
N GLY A 71 35.63 37.78 -34.39
CA GLY A 71 35.59 39.22 -34.13
C GLY A 71 34.30 39.74 -33.48
N ILE A 72 33.33 38.85 -33.22
CA ILE A 72 32.10 39.19 -32.48
C ILE A 72 32.43 39.51 -31.01
N ILE A 73 33.19 38.65 -30.33
CA ILE A 73 33.70 38.91 -28.98
C ILE A 73 35.17 39.29 -29.10
N LYS A 74 35.57 40.39 -28.45
CA LYS A 74 36.92 40.96 -28.52
C LYS A 74 37.67 40.74 -27.22
N ALA A 75 39.00 40.80 -27.28
CA ALA A 75 39.83 40.81 -26.09
C ALA A 75 39.54 42.07 -25.26
N GLY A 76 39.46 41.92 -23.94
CA GLY A 76 39.05 43.00 -23.04
C GLY A 76 37.54 43.07 -22.81
N LYS A 77 37.04 44.23 -22.38
CA LYS A 77 35.62 44.47 -22.15
C LYS A 77 35.00 45.09 -23.40
N THR A 78 33.83 44.60 -23.83
CA THR A 78 33.11 45.14 -25.00
C THR A 78 31.67 45.48 -24.63
N SER A 79 31.19 46.64 -25.08
CA SER A 79 29.83 47.12 -24.84
C SER A 79 29.15 47.40 -26.17
N TYR A 80 27.97 46.82 -26.38
CA TYR A 80 27.22 46.85 -27.62
C TYR A 80 25.96 47.69 -27.47
N GLN A 81 25.74 48.58 -28.42
CA GLN A 81 24.47 49.27 -28.61
C GLN A 81 23.83 48.80 -29.92
N ILE A 82 22.61 48.27 -29.86
CA ILE A 82 21.91 47.61 -30.96
C ILE A 82 20.84 48.56 -31.49
N LYS A 83 20.82 48.75 -32.81
CA LYS A 83 19.86 49.60 -33.51
C LYS A 83 19.22 48.88 -34.69
N SER A 84 17.91 48.73 -34.59
CA SER A 84 17.03 48.29 -35.68
C SER A 84 16.51 49.48 -36.49
N GLY A 85 16.10 49.24 -37.73
CA GLY A 85 15.47 50.25 -38.60
C GLY A 85 16.34 50.68 -39.78
N LYS A 86 15.70 51.20 -40.83
CA LYS A 86 16.33 51.47 -42.14
C LYS A 86 16.93 52.88 -42.28
N THR A 87 16.93 53.68 -41.21
CA THR A 87 17.36 55.09 -41.23
C THR A 87 18.59 55.32 -40.37
N LYS A 88 19.59 56.04 -40.91
CA LYS A 88 20.87 56.31 -40.21
C LYS A 88 20.59 56.80 -38.77
N PRO A 89 21.17 56.15 -37.74
CA PRO A 89 20.88 56.51 -36.36
C PRO A 89 21.39 57.93 -36.06
N ASN A 90 20.61 58.71 -35.31
CA ASN A 90 21.05 60.02 -34.86
C ASN A 90 22.00 59.85 -33.69
N ILE A 91 23.31 59.84 -33.96
CA ILE A 91 24.36 59.52 -32.99
C ILE A 91 24.27 60.37 -31.73
N LYS A 92 23.95 61.66 -31.85
CA LYS A 92 23.78 62.54 -30.68
C LYS A 92 22.67 62.04 -29.75
N ASN A 93 21.52 61.66 -30.29
CA ASN A 93 20.42 61.10 -29.50
C ASN A 93 20.72 59.69 -28.98
N GLU A 94 21.60 58.95 -29.64
CA GLU A 94 22.00 57.61 -29.20
C GLU A 94 23.00 57.62 -28.05
N LEU A 95 23.93 58.58 -28.05
CA LEU A 95 24.97 58.72 -27.02
C LEU A 95 24.53 59.57 -25.82
N PHE A 96 23.66 60.57 -26.03
CA PHE A 96 23.25 61.54 -25.01
C PHE A 96 21.78 61.39 -24.61
N GLY A 97 21.49 61.72 -23.34
CA GLY A 97 20.14 61.91 -22.84
C GLY A 97 19.63 63.31 -23.16
N LYS A 98 19.27 64.09 -22.13
CA LYS A 98 18.86 65.50 -22.31
C LYS A 98 20.07 66.41 -22.58
N GLU A 99 21.11 66.33 -21.74
CA GLU A 99 22.33 67.13 -21.87
C GLU A 99 23.60 66.33 -21.54
N ASP A 100 23.50 65.32 -20.66
CA ASP A 100 24.61 64.44 -20.32
C ASP A 100 24.66 63.15 -21.17
N LEU A 101 25.85 62.55 -21.22
CA LEU A 101 26.09 61.23 -21.80
C LEU A 101 25.21 60.21 -21.07
N LYS A 102 24.63 59.24 -21.80
CA LYS A 102 23.84 58.19 -21.16
C LYS A 102 24.75 57.35 -20.25
N GLU A 103 24.23 56.96 -19.09
CA GLU A 103 24.99 56.32 -17.99
C GLU A 103 25.76 55.05 -18.41
N GLY A 104 25.19 54.23 -19.29
CA GLY A 104 25.83 53.03 -19.83
C GLY A 104 27.01 53.34 -20.74
N ILE A 105 26.90 54.38 -21.58
CA ILE A 105 28.01 54.87 -22.41
C ILE A 105 29.11 55.46 -21.51
N GLN A 106 28.76 56.19 -20.46
CA GLN A 106 29.72 56.75 -19.51
C GLN A 106 30.50 55.63 -18.78
N THR A 107 29.79 54.59 -18.36
CA THR A 107 30.38 53.40 -17.73
C THR A 107 31.29 52.63 -18.70
N CYS A 108 30.89 52.50 -19.96
CA CYS A 108 31.70 51.90 -21.02
C CYS A 108 33.06 52.62 -21.14
N LEU A 109 33.05 53.95 -21.22
CA LEU A 109 34.27 54.74 -21.36
C LEU A 109 35.16 54.70 -20.10
N ASN A 110 34.57 54.78 -18.91
CA ASN A 110 35.31 54.75 -17.64
C ASN A 110 36.01 53.40 -17.37
N THR A 111 35.59 52.33 -18.06
CA THR A 111 36.15 50.98 -17.89
C THR A 111 37.00 50.53 -19.07
N GLU A 112 37.46 51.47 -19.91
CA GLU A 112 38.27 51.21 -21.11
C GLU A 112 37.66 50.13 -22.03
N SER A 113 36.32 50.04 -22.06
CA SER A 113 35.60 49.06 -22.87
C SER A 113 35.53 49.52 -24.33
N THR A 114 35.71 48.59 -25.27
CA THR A 114 35.40 48.83 -26.68
C THR A 114 33.89 49.05 -26.84
N TYR A 115 33.48 50.18 -27.41
CA TYR A 115 32.09 50.50 -27.71
C TYR A 115 31.75 50.09 -29.16
N VAL A 116 30.68 49.31 -29.34
CA VAL A 116 30.27 48.79 -30.65
C VAL A 116 28.83 49.20 -30.95
N LEU A 117 28.63 50.00 -31.99
CA LEU A 117 27.30 50.29 -32.52
C LEU A 117 26.93 49.25 -33.58
N VAL A 118 25.88 48.47 -33.31
CA VAL A 118 25.38 47.39 -34.16
C VAL A 118 24.13 47.85 -34.89
N CYS A 119 24.17 47.93 -36.21
CA CYS A 119 23.03 48.33 -37.05
C CYS A 119 22.50 47.14 -37.83
N THR A 120 21.34 46.60 -37.44
CA THR A 120 20.73 45.43 -38.10
C THR A 120 19.92 45.78 -39.36
N GLY A 121 19.53 47.05 -39.53
CA GLY A 121 18.65 47.49 -40.62
C GLY A 121 19.30 48.31 -41.73
N ILE A 122 20.61 48.55 -41.66
CA ILE A 122 21.34 49.43 -42.60
C ILE A 122 22.69 48.83 -42.95
N ASP A 123 23.01 48.89 -44.24
CA ASP A 123 24.36 48.72 -44.73
C ASP A 123 24.95 50.07 -45.14
N PHE A 124 26.15 50.37 -44.66
CA PHE A 124 26.83 51.65 -44.92
C PHE A 124 27.87 51.46 -46.01
N VAL A 125 28.01 52.43 -46.91
CA VAL A 125 29.20 52.50 -47.76
C VAL A 125 30.39 52.88 -46.87
N ASP A 126 31.61 52.40 -47.18
CA ASP A 126 32.80 52.61 -46.34
C ASP A 126 33.03 54.07 -45.93
N SER A 127 32.77 55.04 -46.83
CA SER A 127 32.86 56.46 -46.52
C SER A 127 31.86 56.92 -45.46
N GLU A 128 30.63 56.41 -45.49
CA GLU A 128 29.57 56.74 -44.53
C GLU A 128 29.83 56.09 -43.17
N ARG A 129 30.36 54.86 -43.17
CA ARG A 129 30.79 54.17 -41.95
C ARG A 129 31.95 54.92 -41.27
N MET A 130 32.94 55.36 -42.06
CA MET A 130 34.08 56.12 -41.54
C MET A 130 33.68 57.49 -41.02
N GLU A 131 32.74 58.17 -41.70
CA GLU A 131 32.13 59.40 -41.21
C GLU A 131 31.41 59.17 -39.88
N LEU A 132 30.57 58.13 -39.78
CA LEU A 132 29.82 57.79 -38.57
C LEU A 132 30.76 57.45 -37.40
N LEU A 133 31.83 56.70 -37.66
CA LEU A 133 32.85 56.37 -36.66
C LEU A 133 33.60 57.62 -36.20
N SER A 134 33.93 58.53 -37.12
CA SER A 134 34.55 59.82 -36.79
C SER A 134 33.60 60.70 -35.98
N GLU A 135 32.31 60.69 -36.30
CA GLU A 135 31.26 61.43 -35.59
C GLU A 135 31.11 60.92 -34.15
N ILE A 136 31.00 59.60 -33.95
CA ILE A 136 30.94 58.98 -32.61
C ILE A 136 32.21 59.35 -31.81
N LYS A 137 33.40 59.18 -32.38
CA LYS A 137 34.66 59.51 -31.70
C LYS A 137 34.75 60.99 -31.34
N ALA A 138 34.26 61.90 -32.19
CA ALA A 138 34.22 63.33 -31.90
C ALA A 138 33.34 63.65 -30.69
N TYR A 139 32.18 62.98 -30.56
CA TYR A 139 31.28 63.14 -29.41
C TYR A 139 31.84 62.54 -28.11
N LEU A 140 32.62 61.46 -28.19
CA LEU A 140 33.15 60.76 -27.00
C LEU A 140 34.52 61.25 -26.51
N ARG A 141 35.32 61.91 -27.37
CA ARG A 141 36.64 62.48 -27.03
C ARG A 141 36.70 63.36 -25.78
N PRO A 142 35.69 64.21 -25.46
CA PRO A 142 35.70 64.99 -24.23
C PRO A 142 35.68 64.14 -22.95
N TYR A 143 35.30 62.87 -23.05
CA TYR A 143 35.10 61.95 -21.93
C TYR A 143 36.13 60.80 -21.89
N SER A 144 36.90 60.59 -22.96
CA SER A 144 37.99 59.61 -23.05
C SER A 144 39.01 60.06 -24.09
N GLU A 145 40.31 60.04 -23.78
CA GLU A 145 41.37 60.52 -24.70
C GLU A 145 41.49 59.65 -25.96
N GLN A 146 41.25 58.34 -25.85
CA GLN A 146 41.31 57.38 -26.96
C GLN A 146 40.13 56.40 -26.90
N PRO A 147 38.90 56.83 -27.27
CA PRO A 147 37.74 55.94 -27.23
C PRO A 147 37.84 54.87 -28.33
N GLU A 148 37.84 53.60 -27.91
CA GLU A 148 37.73 52.47 -28.83
C GLU A 148 36.29 52.30 -29.30
N VAL A 149 36.07 52.48 -30.60
CA VAL A 149 34.73 52.52 -31.20
C VAL A 149 34.70 51.72 -32.49
N GLU A 150 33.69 50.87 -32.65
CA GLU A 150 33.34 50.20 -33.90
C GLU A 150 31.89 50.41 -34.30
N VAL A 151 31.63 50.33 -35.61
CA VAL A 151 30.29 50.31 -36.19
C VAL A 151 30.17 49.06 -37.04
N TRP A 152 29.16 48.22 -36.77
CA TRP A 152 28.85 47.02 -37.52
C TRP A 152 27.57 47.24 -38.34
N SER A 153 27.70 47.06 -39.66
CA SER A 153 26.60 47.14 -40.61
C SER A 153 26.01 45.77 -40.90
N GLN A 154 24.94 45.71 -41.69
CA GLN A 154 24.32 44.45 -42.13
C GLN A 154 25.32 43.48 -42.76
N ASN A 155 26.21 43.92 -43.66
CA ASN A 155 27.21 43.02 -44.25
C ASN A 155 28.15 42.39 -43.21
N THR A 156 28.48 43.14 -42.15
CA THR A 156 29.31 42.62 -41.06
C THR A 156 28.58 41.51 -40.31
N LEU A 157 27.29 41.73 -40.01
CA LEU A 157 26.43 40.75 -39.34
C LEU A 157 26.14 39.51 -40.20
N VAL A 158 25.95 39.69 -41.52
CA VAL A 158 25.83 38.58 -42.47
C VAL A 158 27.11 37.73 -42.45
N GLY A 159 28.29 38.35 -42.47
CA GLY A 159 29.57 37.65 -42.37
C GLY A 159 29.71 36.85 -41.06
N PHE A 160 29.22 37.39 -39.94
CA PHE A 160 29.17 36.65 -38.67
C PHE A 160 28.25 35.44 -38.71
N LEU A 161 27.11 35.53 -39.41
CA LEU A 161 26.16 34.43 -39.53
C LEU A 161 26.66 33.26 -40.38
N GLU A 162 27.67 33.46 -41.22
CA GLU A 162 28.29 32.39 -42.02
C GLU A 162 28.82 31.24 -41.13
N SER A 163 29.16 31.50 -39.87
CA SER A 163 29.63 30.48 -38.92
C SER A 163 28.50 29.78 -38.15
N PHE A 164 27.26 30.26 -38.21
CA PHE A 164 26.14 29.78 -37.37
C PHE A 164 24.90 29.41 -38.18
N PRO A 165 24.88 28.20 -38.77
CA PRO A 165 23.78 27.69 -39.59
C PRO A 165 22.37 27.83 -38.99
N SER A 166 22.20 27.53 -37.70
CA SER A 166 20.90 27.62 -37.01
C SER A 166 20.38 29.07 -36.98
N LEU A 167 21.24 30.04 -36.70
CA LEU A 167 20.87 31.45 -36.71
C LEU A 167 20.59 31.96 -38.12
N ALA A 168 21.36 31.49 -39.11
CA ALA A 168 21.11 31.79 -40.52
C ALA A 168 19.72 31.30 -40.97
N LEU A 169 19.34 30.06 -40.62
CA LEU A 169 18.00 29.50 -40.90
C LEU A 169 16.88 30.29 -40.22
N TRP A 170 17.13 30.81 -39.03
CA TRP A 170 16.15 31.64 -38.33
C TRP A 170 15.97 33.00 -39.01
N VAL A 171 17.06 33.72 -39.29
CA VAL A 171 17.01 35.07 -39.87
C VAL A 171 16.44 35.07 -41.29
N ASN A 172 16.76 34.06 -42.10
CA ASN A 172 16.22 33.94 -43.45
C ASN A 172 14.85 33.24 -43.52
N GLU A 173 14.20 32.98 -42.36
CA GLU A 173 12.87 32.36 -42.22
C GLU A 173 12.74 30.94 -42.83
N LYS A 174 13.85 30.22 -43.03
CA LYS A 174 13.83 28.83 -43.52
C LYS A 174 13.73 27.79 -42.40
N ALA A 175 13.62 28.23 -41.15
CA ALA A 175 13.52 27.39 -39.95
C ALA A 175 12.16 26.69 -39.76
N GLU A 176 11.12 27.03 -40.54
CA GLU A 176 9.76 26.46 -40.38
C GLU A 176 9.49 25.23 -41.27
N GLY A 177 10.50 24.80 -42.04
CA GLY A 177 10.39 23.71 -43.00
C GLY A 177 10.93 22.37 -42.49
N VAL A 178 11.73 21.71 -43.32
CA VAL A 178 12.32 20.39 -43.04
C VAL A 178 13.39 20.42 -41.94
N PHE A 179 14.06 21.57 -41.75
CA PHE A 179 15.12 21.77 -40.76
C PHE A 179 14.70 22.87 -39.79
N GLN A 180 14.49 22.50 -38.54
CA GLN A 180 13.95 23.39 -37.53
C GLN A 180 15.04 23.89 -36.61
N THR A 181 14.99 25.16 -36.24
CA THR A 181 15.80 25.67 -35.12
C THR A 181 15.18 25.22 -33.80
N TYR A 182 15.93 25.33 -32.69
CA TYR A 182 15.38 25.07 -31.34
C TYR A 182 14.02 25.75 -31.11
N GLN A 183 13.90 27.02 -31.50
CA GLN A 183 12.68 27.80 -31.28
C GLN A 183 11.51 27.19 -32.06
N SER A 184 11.70 26.91 -33.35
CA SER A 184 10.65 26.29 -34.19
C SER A 184 10.24 24.91 -33.63
N TRP A 185 11.21 24.06 -33.33
CA TRP A 185 10.97 22.72 -32.77
C TRP A 185 10.23 22.76 -31.43
N SER A 186 10.55 23.71 -30.56
CA SER A 186 9.84 23.89 -29.27
C SER A 186 8.37 24.29 -29.41
N GLN A 187 7.94 24.76 -30.58
CA GLN A 187 6.57 25.17 -30.86
C GLN A 187 5.70 24.05 -31.42
N ASP A 188 6.27 22.88 -31.76
CA ASP A 188 5.49 21.72 -32.20
C ASP A 188 4.48 21.31 -31.12
N GLY A 189 3.27 20.92 -31.52
CA GLY A 189 2.16 20.64 -30.59
C GLY A 189 2.51 19.62 -29.49
N THR A 190 3.25 18.56 -29.85
CA THR A 190 3.71 17.51 -28.92
C THR A 190 4.90 17.93 -28.06
N MET A 191 5.58 19.05 -28.39
CA MET A 191 6.71 19.59 -27.64
C MET A 191 6.31 20.71 -26.68
N ARG A 192 5.10 21.27 -26.83
CA ARG A 192 4.55 22.31 -25.94
C ARG A 192 4.06 21.77 -24.59
N VAL A 193 3.87 20.46 -24.45
CA VAL A 193 3.43 19.85 -23.20
C VAL A 193 4.47 20.10 -22.08
N PRO A 194 4.02 20.30 -20.83
CA PRO A 194 4.92 20.46 -19.69
C PRO A 194 5.88 19.28 -19.55
N PHE A 195 7.14 19.56 -19.20
CA PHE A 195 8.13 18.52 -18.94
C PHE A 195 8.12 18.14 -17.46
N HIS A 196 7.83 16.88 -17.17
CA HIS A 196 7.87 16.31 -15.83
C HIS A 196 8.93 15.21 -15.77
N PRO A 197 10.20 15.53 -15.44
CA PRO A 197 11.27 14.55 -15.38
C PRO A 197 11.13 13.62 -14.17
N GLY A 198 11.57 12.38 -14.34
CA GLY A 198 11.94 11.50 -13.23
C GLY A 198 13.41 11.68 -12.89
N GLN A 199 13.87 10.99 -11.83
CA GLN A 199 15.26 11.08 -11.37
C GLN A 199 16.27 10.77 -12.49
N SER A 200 16.01 9.73 -13.27
CA SER A 200 16.88 9.32 -14.39
C SER A 200 17.01 10.42 -15.45
N GLN A 201 15.90 11.06 -15.83
CA GLN A 201 15.90 12.17 -16.79
C GLN A 201 16.64 13.41 -16.25
N ASP A 202 16.45 13.74 -14.97
CA ASP A 202 17.16 14.84 -14.30
C ASP A 202 18.68 14.61 -14.26
N GLU A 203 19.13 13.35 -14.15
CA GLU A 203 20.54 12.99 -14.22
C GLU A 203 21.09 12.95 -15.65
N LEU A 204 20.27 12.64 -16.64
CA LEU A 204 20.68 12.57 -18.06
C LEU A 204 20.85 13.94 -18.71
N ILE A 205 20.00 14.91 -18.39
CA ILE A 205 20.09 16.29 -18.92
C ILE A 205 21.50 16.89 -18.76
N PRO A 206 22.11 16.95 -17.55
CA PRO A 206 23.44 17.52 -17.39
C PRO A 206 24.53 16.69 -18.08
N LYS A 207 24.37 15.37 -18.21
CA LYS A 207 25.31 14.51 -18.96
C LYS A 207 25.28 14.82 -20.45
N ILE A 208 24.09 14.88 -21.06
CA ILE A 208 23.92 15.28 -22.47
C ILE A 208 24.52 16.68 -22.70
N GLN A 209 24.24 17.63 -21.82
CA GLN A 209 24.80 18.97 -21.91
C GLN A 209 26.33 18.96 -21.81
N SER A 210 26.92 18.14 -20.93
CA SER A 210 28.38 18.02 -20.80
C SER A 210 29.02 17.50 -22.08
N GLU A 211 28.47 16.45 -22.69
CA GLU A 211 28.95 15.87 -23.95
C GLU A 211 28.87 16.87 -25.11
N LEU A 212 27.76 17.58 -25.22
CA LEU A 212 27.60 18.66 -26.21
C LEU A 212 28.55 19.83 -25.95
N ARG A 213 29.07 19.94 -24.71
CA ARG A 213 30.00 20.97 -24.30
C ARG A 213 31.48 20.64 -24.57
N GLU A 214 31.79 19.44 -25.07
CA GLU A 214 33.14 19.01 -25.41
C GLU A 214 33.79 19.91 -26.49
N LYS A 215 35.07 20.24 -26.34
CA LYS A 215 35.79 21.20 -27.20
C LYS A 215 36.80 20.55 -28.13
N ASP A 216 37.37 19.41 -27.74
CA ASP A 216 38.53 18.86 -28.44
C ASP A 216 38.15 17.79 -29.47
N ASN A 217 37.03 17.10 -29.24
CA ASN A 217 36.60 15.98 -30.07
C ASN A 217 35.25 16.23 -30.74
N THR A 218 35.06 15.64 -31.94
CA THR A 218 33.72 15.48 -32.51
C THR A 218 32.95 14.51 -31.63
N VAL A 219 31.74 14.91 -31.22
CA VAL A 219 30.91 14.11 -30.30
C VAL A 219 29.60 13.74 -30.98
N HIS A 220 29.20 12.49 -30.74
CA HIS A 220 27.90 11.97 -31.09
C HIS A 220 27.19 11.45 -29.83
N VAL A 221 26.14 12.15 -29.43
CA VAL A 221 25.24 11.73 -28.36
C VAL A 221 24.14 10.85 -28.92
N ARG A 222 24.01 9.62 -28.42
CA ARG A 222 23.01 8.64 -28.83
C ARG A 222 21.97 8.49 -27.70
N VAL A 223 20.75 8.98 -27.92
CA VAL A 223 19.66 8.89 -26.93
C VAL A 223 18.69 7.77 -27.33
N LEU A 224 18.56 6.77 -26.47
CA LEU A 224 17.78 5.56 -26.69
C LEU A 224 16.66 5.42 -25.65
N GLY A 225 15.74 4.48 -25.87
CA GLY A 225 14.62 4.21 -24.97
C GLY A 225 13.32 3.87 -25.69
N GLU A 226 12.32 3.44 -24.95
CA GLU A 226 11.06 2.93 -25.51
C GLU A 226 10.28 4.00 -26.33
N PRO A 227 9.42 3.59 -27.27
CA PRO A 227 8.50 4.53 -27.90
C PRO A 227 7.60 5.21 -26.86
N GLY A 228 7.47 6.53 -26.94
CA GLY A 228 6.56 7.29 -26.07
C GLY A 228 7.07 7.71 -24.69
N ILE A 229 8.26 7.28 -24.26
CA ILE A 229 8.86 7.64 -22.95
C ILE A 229 9.46 9.05 -22.89
N GLY A 230 9.34 9.85 -23.95
CA GLY A 230 9.71 11.28 -23.92
C GLY A 230 11.12 11.65 -24.39
N LYS A 231 11.84 10.77 -25.11
CA LYS A 231 13.21 11.02 -25.61
C LYS A 231 13.38 12.34 -26.39
N THR A 232 12.52 12.60 -27.37
CA THR A 232 12.53 13.84 -28.18
C THR A 232 12.38 15.07 -27.28
N LYS A 233 11.46 15.01 -26.31
CA LYS A 233 11.24 16.09 -25.33
C LYS A 233 12.41 16.24 -24.36
N LEU A 234 13.04 15.14 -23.93
CA LEU A 234 14.25 15.16 -23.10
C LEU A 234 15.40 15.89 -23.81
N VAL A 235 15.65 15.59 -25.08
CA VAL A 235 16.70 16.27 -25.86
C VAL A 235 16.37 17.74 -26.09
N LEU A 236 15.10 18.08 -26.33
CA LEU A 236 14.66 19.46 -26.40
C LEU A 236 15.00 20.18 -25.10
N GLU A 237 14.57 19.67 -23.95
CA GLU A 237 14.87 20.32 -22.66
C GLU A 237 16.38 20.34 -22.33
N ALA A 238 17.14 19.30 -22.71
CA ALA A 238 18.58 19.27 -22.51
C ALA A 238 19.31 20.36 -23.33
N THR A 239 18.82 20.66 -24.53
CA THR A 239 19.40 21.65 -25.45
C THR A 239 18.82 23.06 -25.30
N ARG A 240 17.90 23.27 -24.35
CA ARG A 240 17.23 24.55 -24.08
C ARG A 240 18.16 25.65 -23.59
N THR A 241 19.33 25.32 -23.06
CA THR A 241 20.23 26.28 -22.43
C THR A 241 20.68 27.37 -23.40
N ASP A 242 20.92 28.56 -22.86
CA ASP A 242 21.25 29.75 -23.65
C ASP A 242 22.52 29.59 -24.51
N ASP A 243 23.47 28.72 -24.11
CA ASP A 243 24.70 28.41 -24.84
C ASP A 243 24.53 27.35 -25.96
N LEU A 244 23.51 26.50 -25.87
CA LEU A 244 23.31 25.38 -26.81
C LEU A 244 22.19 25.66 -27.82
N SER A 245 21.05 26.19 -27.35
CA SER A 245 19.87 26.41 -28.18
C SER A 245 20.12 27.25 -29.46
N PRO A 246 21.03 28.24 -29.49
CA PRO A 246 21.35 28.96 -30.73
C PRO A 246 22.00 28.10 -31.82
N LEU A 247 22.60 26.96 -31.46
CA LEU A 247 23.35 26.08 -32.36
C LEU A 247 22.51 24.89 -32.88
N VAL A 248 21.32 24.67 -32.33
CA VAL A 248 20.51 23.47 -32.60
C VAL A 248 19.79 23.54 -33.95
N ILE A 249 19.95 22.48 -34.74
CA ILE A 249 19.13 22.19 -35.91
C ILE A 249 18.51 20.81 -35.74
N TYR A 250 17.18 20.73 -35.69
CA TYR A 250 16.39 19.52 -35.55
C TYR A 250 15.78 19.07 -36.88
N CYS A 251 15.84 17.77 -37.16
CA CYS A 251 15.11 17.10 -38.25
C CYS A 251 15.07 15.58 -38.04
N THR A 252 14.32 14.85 -38.89
CA THR A 252 14.35 13.38 -38.87
C THR A 252 15.49 12.82 -39.73
N ALA A 253 15.94 11.59 -39.45
CA ALA A 253 17.00 10.94 -40.22
C ALA A 253 16.68 10.83 -41.73
N SER A 254 15.44 10.51 -42.08
CA SER A 254 14.98 10.46 -43.48
C SER A 254 15.03 11.81 -44.19
N GLN A 255 14.87 12.91 -43.44
CA GLN A 255 14.93 14.27 -43.97
C GLN A 255 16.38 14.78 -44.08
N PHE A 256 17.28 14.31 -43.22
CA PHE A 256 18.68 14.71 -43.22
C PHE A 256 19.51 13.98 -44.29
N ARG A 257 19.28 12.68 -44.48
CA ARG A 257 20.03 11.84 -45.40
C ARG A 257 19.98 12.39 -46.83
N ASP A 258 21.16 12.60 -47.43
CA ASP A 258 21.35 13.11 -48.80
C ASP A 258 20.72 14.49 -49.05
N SER A 259 20.41 15.22 -47.98
CA SER A 259 19.77 16.52 -48.05
C SER A 259 20.72 17.66 -48.40
N ILE A 260 20.14 18.80 -48.79
CA ILE A 260 20.90 20.05 -49.00
C ILE A 260 21.67 20.43 -47.73
N LEU A 261 21.05 20.30 -46.55
CA LEU A 261 21.70 20.58 -45.26
C LEU A 261 22.97 19.73 -45.08
N MET A 262 22.86 18.42 -45.31
CA MET A 262 23.99 17.50 -45.20
C MET A 262 25.10 17.86 -46.19
N ASN A 263 24.75 18.18 -47.44
CA ASN A 263 25.74 18.56 -48.45
C ASN A 263 26.51 19.83 -48.08
N GLU A 264 25.84 20.85 -47.52
CA GLU A 264 26.51 22.08 -47.08
C GLU A 264 27.45 21.83 -45.88
N ILE A 265 27.04 21.00 -44.91
CA ILE A 265 27.86 20.66 -43.73
C ILE A 265 29.10 19.83 -44.09
N LEU A 266 29.03 19.05 -45.18
CA LEU A 266 30.13 18.18 -45.62
C LEU A 266 31.19 18.89 -46.47
N ARG A 267 31.05 20.18 -46.76
CA ARG A 267 32.08 20.95 -47.48
C ARG A 267 33.35 21.08 -46.61
N ASP A 268 34.52 20.89 -47.21
CA ASP A 268 35.79 20.80 -46.47
C ASP A 268 36.21 22.13 -45.80
N ASP A 269 35.73 23.26 -46.32
CA ASP A 269 36.06 24.62 -45.91
C ASP A 269 34.96 25.31 -45.08
N ASN A 270 33.98 24.57 -44.56
CA ASN A 270 32.88 25.21 -43.83
C ASN A 270 33.29 25.73 -42.43
N PRO A 271 32.91 26.96 -42.04
CA PRO A 271 33.19 27.54 -40.72
C PRO A 271 32.13 27.20 -39.66
N PHE A 272 31.19 26.30 -39.97
CA PHE A 272 29.99 26.08 -39.18
C PHE A 272 30.23 25.56 -37.77
N SER A 273 29.45 26.09 -36.83
CA SER A 273 29.26 25.55 -35.48
C SER A 273 27.78 25.20 -35.32
N ALA A 274 27.48 23.92 -35.10
CA ALA A 274 26.09 23.42 -35.06
C ALA A 274 25.95 22.16 -34.20
N ILE A 275 24.76 22.00 -33.61
CA ILE A 275 24.30 20.79 -32.94
C ILE A 275 23.16 20.21 -33.78
N LEU A 276 23.42 19.10 -34.47
CA LEU A 276 22.44 18.42 -35.30
C LEU A 276 21.66 17.42 -34.45
N VAL A 277 20.37 17.66 -34.23
CA VAL A 277 19.48 16.71 -33.56
C VAL A 277 18.70 15.94 -34.63
N ILE A 278 19.03 14.66 -34.77
CA ILE A 278 18.47 13.75 -35.78
C ILE A 278 17.56 12.74 -35.09
N ASP A 279 16.25 12.95 -35.19
CA ASP A 279 15.23 12.02 -34.63
C ASP A 279 14.94 10.86 -35.59
N GLU A 280 14.36 9.77 -35.07
CA GLU A 280 14.08 8.54 -35.81
C GLU A 280 15.32 7.97 -36.55
N CYS A 281 16.48 8.07 -35.91
CA CYS A 281 17.77 7.71 -36.49
C CYS A 281 18.13 6.25 -36.18
N ASP A 282 17.66 5.33 -37.01
CA ASP A 282 18.02 3.90 -36.90
C ASP A 282 19.53 3.64 -37.05
N ALA A 283 19.95 2.40 -36.85
CA ALA A 283 21.36 2.00 -36.91
C ALA A 283 22.03 2.33 -38.25
N ASP A 284 21.30 2.13 -39.34
CA ASP A 284 21.79 2.36 -40.71
C ASP A 284 22.01 3.84 -40.98
N ASN A 285 21.02 4.68 -40.64
CA ASN A 285 21.14 6.13 -40.78
C ASN A 285 22.20 6.69 -39.84
N ARG A 286 22.28 6.19 -38.60
CA ARG A 286 23.32 6.55 -37.65
C ARG A 286 24.71 6.28 -38.23
N PHE A 287 24.96 5.06 -38.71
CA PHE A 287 26.23 4.68 -39.30
C PHE A 287 26.56 5.53 -40.53
N TYR A 288 25.58 5.74 -41.43
CA TYR A 288 25.74 6.56 -42.61
C TYR A 288 26.11 8.02 -42.29
N ILE A 289 25.38 8.63 -41.36
CA ILE A 289 25.55 10.04 -40.97
C ILE A 289 26.87 10.20 -40.21
N TRP A 290 27.14 9.36 -39.21
CA TRP A 290 28.31 9.50 -38.36
C TRP A 290 29.62 9.30 -39.13
N ASN A 291 29.71 8.31 -40.01
CA ASN A 291 30.90 8.10 -40.85
C ASN A 291 31.29 9.34 -41.67
N LYS A 292 30.31 10.16 -42.06
CA LYS A 292 30.54 11.38 -42.83
C LYS A 292 30.86 12.60 -41.96
N LEU A 293 30.46 12.60 -40.69
CA LEU A 293 30.61 13.72 -39.76
C LEU A 293 31.77 13.57 -38.77
N GLN A 294 32.20 12.35 -38.42
CA GLN A 294 33.17 12.07 -37.36
C GLN A 294 34.55 12.74 -37.53
N HIS A 295 34.89 13.17 -38.76
CA HIS A 295 36.15 13.84 -39.08
C HIS A 295 35.99 15.34 -39.41
N ARG A 296 34.80 15.92 -39.16
CA ARG A 296 34.50 17.34 -39.45
C ARG A 296 34.92 18.29 -38.33
N GLY A 297 35.60 17.77 -37.30
CA GLY A 297 36.11 18.55 -36.17
C GLY A 297 35.06 18.80 -35.08
N PRO A 298 35.47 19.36 -33.94
CA PRO A 298 34.62 19.47 -32.76
C PRO A 298 33.47 20.48 -32.88
N ARG A 299 33.40 21.27 -33.96
CA ARG A 299 32.38 22.33 -34.18
C ARG A 299 31.01 21.78 -34.58
N ILE A 300 30.96 20.59 -35.17
CA ILE A 300 29.71 19.92 -35.53
C ILE A 300 29.46 18.80 -34.53
N LYS A 301 28.38 18.91 -33.76
CA LYS A 301 27.94 17.90 -32.80
C LYS A 301 26.71 17.18 -33.34
N LEU A 302 26.61 15.88 -33.07
CA LEU A 302 25.46 15.07 -33.45
C LEU A 302 24.73 14.58 -32.20
N VAL A 303 23.41 14.76 -32.15
CA VAL A 303 22.51 14.04 -31.26
C VAL A 303 21.62 13.19 -32.13
N SER A 304 21.55 11.89 -31.88
CA SER A 304 20.64 11.01 -32.59
C SER A 304 19.69 10.32 -31.62
N ILE A 305 18.40 10.25 -31.96
CA ILE A 305 17.37 9.67 -31.12
C ILE A 305 16.80 8.42 -31.80
N TYR A 306 16.66 7.32 -31.06
CA TYR A 306 16.03 6.11 -31.56
C TYR A 306 15.47 5.21 -30.47
N ASN A 307 14.80 4.11 -30.85
CA ASN A 307 14.19 3.17 -29.91
C ASN A 307 15.12 2.00 -29.53
N GLU A 308 15.92 1.52 -30.49
CA GLU A 308 16.70 0.29 -30.37
C GLU A 308 18.17 0.62 -30.08
N SER A 309 18.78 -0.13 -29.15
CA SER A 309 20.24 -0.15 -28.98
C SER A 309 20.86 -0.99 -30.09
N ASP A 310 21.95 -0.47 -30.64
CA ASP A 310 22.64 -1.05 -31.77
C ASP A 310 24.15 -1.02 -31.53
N PRO A 311 24.89 -2.13 -31.81
CA PRO A 311 26.31 -2.23 -31.50
C PRO A 311 27.04 -1.00 -32.02
N ILE A 312 27.81 -0.34 -31.16
CA ILE A 312 28.53 0.88 -31.47
C ILE A 312 29.95 0.52 -31.89
N PRO A 313 30.34 0.65 -33.17
CA PRO A 313 31.73 0.57 -33.57
C PRO A 313 32.28 2.00 -33.69
N GLY A 314 33.06 2.48 -32.71
CA GLY A 314 33.81 3.72 -32.85
C GLY A 314 34.06 4.50 -31.56
N SER A 315 35.12 5.31 -31.57
CA SER A 315 35.41 6.32 -30.55
C SER A 315 34.57 7.58 -30.76
N GLY A 316 34.10 8.23 -29.69
CA GLY A 316 33.40 9.53 -29.75
C GLY A 316 31.86 9.46 -29.78
N ILE A 317 31.28 8.28 -29.50
CA ILE A 317 29.83 8.08 -29.34
C ILE A 317 29.51 7.85 -27.86
N SER A 318 28.63 8.68 -27.29
CA SER A 318 28.16 8.60 -25.90
C SER A 318 26.69 8.18 -25.91
N GLU A 319 26.39 6.97 -25.40
CA GLU A 319 25.04 6.41 -25.36
C GLU A 319 24.34 6.71 -24.02
N PHE A 320 23.11 7.18 -24.12
CA PHE A 320 22.23 7.48 -22.99
C PHE A 320 20.89 6.77 -23.18
N GLU A 321 20.61 5.82 -22.31
CA GLU A 321 19.33 5.12 -22.25
C GLU A 321 18.34 5.95 -21.43
N THR A 322 17.18 6.27 -22.01
CA THR A 322 16.10 6.97 -21.29
C THR A 322 15.15 5.94 -20.70
N GLU A 323 14.93 6.04 -19.39
CA GLU A 323 14.07 5.13 -18.64
C GLU A 323 12.60 5.56 -18.63
N ARG A 324 11.72 4.67 -18.19
CA ARG A 324 10.31 4.96 -17.92
C ARG A 324 10.17 5.92 -16.74
N LEU A 325 9.06 6.65 -16.69
CA LEU A 325 8.71 7.39 -15.48
C LEU A 325 8.10 6.45 -14.42
N ASP A 326 8.38 6.76 -13.16
CA ASP A 326 7.70 6.13 -12.03
C ASP A 326 6.21 6.51 -11.98
N SER A 327 5.44 5.75 -11.19
CA SER A 327 3.99 5.95 -11.07
C SER A 327 3.60 7.31 -10.49
N GLU A 328 4.42 7.92 -9.62
CA GLU A 328 4.15 9.23 -9.02
C GLU A 328 4.24 10.35 -10.08
N ARG A 329 5.21 10.24 -10.99
CA ARG A 329 5.36 11.18 -12.10
C ARG A 329 4.26 11.02 -13.14
N ILE A 330 3.87 9.79 -13.48
CA ILE A 330 2.71 9.55 -14.36
C ILE A 330 1.43 10.11 -13.73
N LEU A 331 1.23 9.90 -12.42
CA LEU A 331 0.10 10.45 -11.68
C LEU A 331 0.07 11.99 -11.77
N THR A 332 1.21 12.62 -11.54
CA THR A 332 1.38 14.08 -11.64
C THR A 332 1.00 14.61 -13.03
N ILE A 333 1.41 13.91 -14.10
CA ILE A 333 1.07 14.30 -15.48
C ILE A 333 -0.45 14.27 -15.68
N ILE A 334 -1.12 13.19 -15.29
CA ILE A 334 -2.58 13.05 -15.45
C ILE A 334 -3.32 14.11 -14.61
N GLN A 335 -2.88 14.36 -13.37
CA GLN A 335 -3.44 15.40 -12.50
C GLN A 335 -3.28 16.82 -13.07
N GLY A 336 -2.22 17.05 -13.86
CA GLY A 336 -1.99 18.32 -14.56
C GLY A 336 -3.14 18.73 -15.50
N TYR A 337 -4.00 17.78 -15.89
CA TYR A 337 -5.20 18.02 -16.70
C TYR A 337 -6.47 18.30 -15.86
N GLY A 338 -6.34 18.47 -14.53
CA GLY A 338 -7.46 18.72 -13.61
C GLY A 338 -8.16 17.45 -13.12
N ILE A 339 -7.53 16.28 -13.28
CA ILE A 339 -8.09 14.99 -12.88
C ILE A 339 -7.78 14.71 -11.39
N PRO A 340 -8.79 14.36 -10.56
CA PRO A 340 -8.55 14.00 -9.15
C PRO A 340 -7.59 12.80 -9.02
N GLU A 341 -6.78 12.80 -7.98
CA GLU A 341 -5.74 11.78 -7.73
C GLU A 341 -6.29 10.35 -7.80
N GLU A 342 -7.42 10.10 -7.16
CA GLU A 342 -8.04 8.77 -7.15
C GLU A 342 -8.50 8.31 -8.50
N GLN A 343 -9.02 9.22 -9.32
CA GLN A 343 -9.40 8.91 -10.68
C GLN A 343 -8.17 8.66 -11.53
N ALA A 344 -7.12 9.48 -11.38
CA ALA A 344 -5.85 9.33 -12.09
C ALA A 344 -5.13 8.01 -11.76
N ASN A 345 -5.15 7.59 -10.48
CA ASN A 345 -4.59 6.33 -10.00
C ASN A 345 -5.13 5.10 -10.75
N LEU A 346 -6.39 5.14 -11.20
CA LEU A 346 -7.01 4.02 -11.94
C LEU A 346 -6.37 3.79 -13.31
N TYR A 347 -5.82 4.85 -13.90
CA TYR A 347 -5.32 4.81 -15.26
C TYR A 347 -3.79 4.67 -15.36
N LEU A 348 -3.09 4.65 -14.22
CA LEU A 348 -1.64 4.42 -14.16
C LEU A 348 -1.24 3.13 -14.89
N GLN A 349 -2.01 2.05 -14.68
CA GLN A 349 -1.76 0.76 -15.31
C GLN A 349 -1.81 0.80 -16.84
N PHE A 350 -2.54 1.74 -17.45
CA PHE A 350 -2.64 1.88 -18.91
C PHE A 350 -1.46 2.64 -19.50
N CYS A 351 -0.84 3.52 -18.70
CA CYS A 351 0.28 4.35 -19.12
C CYS A 351 1.62 3.62 -19.05
N ASP A 352 1.79 2.70 -18.09
CA ASP A 352 2.99 1.85 -17.90
C ASP A 352 4.32 2.65 -17.97
N GLY A 353 4.36 3.81 -17.32
CA GLY A 353 5.54 4.69 -17.29
C GLY A 353 5.77 5.54 -18.54
N SER A 354 4.85 5.53 -19.51
CA SER A 354 4.90 6.36 -20.72
C SER A 354 4.27 7.75 -20.51
N PRO A 355 5.04 8.86 -20.54
CA PRO A 355 4.52 10.22 -20.45
C PRO A 355 3.58 10.54 -21.62
N ARG A 356 3.87 10.02 -22.82
CA ARG A 356 2.99 10.19 -23.99
C ARG A 356 1.60 9.62 -23.70
N MET A 357 1.52 8.43 -23.11
CA MET A 357 0.24 7.85 -22.73
C MET A 357 -0.41 8.59 -21.56
N ALA A 358 0.37 9.11 -20.62
CA ALA A 358 -0.14 9.89 -19.49
C ALA A 358 -0.80 11.19 -19.96
N HIS A 359 -0.16 11.94 -20.87
CA HIS A 359 -0.74 13.13 -21.48
C HIS A 359 -2.01 12.80 -22.27
N HIS A 360 -1.98 11.77 -23.12
CA HIS A 360 -3.17 11.32 -23.86
C HIS A 360 -4.32 10.92 -22.93
N THR A 361 -4.02 10.18 -21.85
CA THR A 361 -5.00 9.79 -20.84
C THR A 361 -5.59 11.01 -20.12
N GLY A 362 -4.76 11.97 -19.72
CA GLY A 362 -5.22 13.21 -19.08
C GLY A 362 -6.12 14.04 -20.01
N GLU A 363 -5.77 14.15 -21.29
CA GLU A 363 -6.57 14.83 -22.31
C GLU A 363 -7.93 14.16 -22.50
N ILE A 364 -7.96 12.84 -22.67
CA ILE A 364 -9.21 12.09 -22.84
C ILE A 364 -10.10 12.19 -21.61
N LEU A 365 -9.55 12.08 -20.40
CA LEU A 365 -10.36 12.19 -19.18
C LEU A 365 -10.92 13.59 -18.95
N ARG A 366 -10.21 14.63 -19.42
CA ARG A 366 -10.68 16.03 -19.39
C ARG A 366 -11.77 16.28 -20.43
N ASP A 367 -11.56 15.83 -21.66
CA ASP A 367 -12.42 16.16 -22.81
C ASP A 367 -13.65 15.22 -22.89
N HIS A 368 -13.53 14.00 -22.37
CA HIS A 368 -14.57 12.97 -22.35
C HIS A 368 -14.80 12.39 -20.94
N PRO A 369 -15.25 13.19 -19.96
CA PRO A 369 -15.41 12.74 -18.59
C PRO A 369 -16.41 11.58 -18.50
N GLY A 370 -15.95 10.45 -17.95
CA GLY A 370 -16.78 9.25 -17.76
C GLY A 370 -16.84 8.29 -18.94
N ASP A 371 -16.13 8.56 -20.05
CA ASP A 371 -15.98 7.62 -21.17
C ASP A 371 -14.51 7.29 -21.46
N PRO A 372 -13.85 6.47 -20.63
CA PRO A 372 -12.45 6.11 -20.83
C PRO A 372 -12.20 5.22 -22.05
N SER A 373 -13.25 4.73 -22.74
CA SER A 373 -13.10 3.98 -23.99
C SER A 373 -12.47 4.82 -25.11
N GLN A 374 -12.67 6.15 -25.07
CA GLN A 374 -12.08 7.11 -26.00
C GLN A 374 -10.54 7.08 -26.01
N LEU A 375 -9.92 6.53 -24.96
CA LEU A 375 -8.47 6.30 -24.90
C LEU A 375 -7.98 5.49 -26.11
N LEU A 376 -8.81 4.60 -26.64
CA LEU A 376 -8.46 3.70 -27.73
C LEU A 376 -8.65 4.30 -29.13
N ASN A 377 -9.27 5.48 -29.28
CA ASN A 377 -9.71 5.99 -30.59
C ASN A 377 -8.63 6.73 -31.41
N ASP A 378 -7.40 6.86 -30.90
CA ASP A 378 -6.29 7.48 -31.63
C ASP A 378 -5.42 6.42 -32.34
N ASP A 379 -5.90 5.92 -33.48
CA ASP A 379 -5.20 4.93 -34.31
C ASP A 379 -3.78 5.39 -34.68
N TYR A 380 -3.62 6.68 -34.96
CA TYR A 380 -2.35 7.25 -35.37
C TYR A 380 -1.33 7.20 -34.22
N LEU A 381 -1.74 7.56 -33.00
CA LEU A 381 -0.91 7.46 -31.79
C LEU A 381 -0.42 6.03 -31.56
N TYR A 382 -1.32 5.04 -31.58
CA TYR A 382 -0.95 3.65 -31.29
C TYR A 382 -0.08 3.04 -32.39
N ARG A 383 -0.37 3.35 -33.66
CA ARG A 383 0.43 2.87 -34.79
C ARG A 383 1.88 3.37 -34.74
N ARG A 384 2.11 4.57 -34.19
CA ARG A 384 3.45 5.14 -33.98
C ARG A 384 4.29 4.42 -32.92
N PHE A 385 3.75 3.45 -32.18
CA PHE A 385 4.56 2.59 -31.31
C PHE A 385 5.33 1.52 -32.10
N TYR A 386 4.74 0.99 -33.18
CA TYR A 386 5.32 -0.14 -33.93
C TYR A 386 5.62 0.17 -35.41
N VAL A 387 5.30 1.37 -35.90
CA VAL A 387 5.57 1.83 -37.27
C VAL A 387 6.25 3.20 -37.29
N ASN A 388 7.44 3.27 -37.90
CA ASN A 388 8.14 4.54 -38.11
C ASN A 388 7.78 5.17 -39.47
N LYS A 389 7.90 6.50 -39.61
CA LYS A 389 7.54 7.24 -40.85
C LYS A 389 8.24 6.72 -42.11
N SER A 390 9.49 6.26 -41.99
CA SER A 390 10.26 5.72 -43.11
C SER A 390 9.73 4.36 -43.59
N GLU A 391 9.17 3.54 -42.68
CA GLU A 391 8.65 2.20 -42.98
C GLU A 391 7.27 2.26 -43.68
N GLU A 392 6.48 3.30 -43.42
CA GLU A 392 5.12 3.49 -43.99
C GLU A 392 5.10 3.49 -45.52
N VAL A 393 6.18 3.96 -46.16
CA VAL A 393 6.27 4.09 -47.63
C VAL A 393 7.14 3.00 -48.26
N SER A 394 8.18 2.54 -47.56
CA SER A 394 9.22 1.67 -48.13
C SER A 394 9.05 0.17 -47.84
N SER A 395 8.30 -0.22 -46.80
CA SER A 395 8.29 -1.59 -46.25
C SER A 395 6.91 -2.10 -45.84
N ARG A 396 5.88 -1.76 -46.62
CA ARG A 396 4.46 -2.02 -46.29
C ARG A 396 4.15 -3.46 -45.87
N GLY A 397 4.62 -4.46 -46.62
CA GLY A 397 4.35 -5.88 -46.29
C GLY A 397 5.04 -6.37 -45.00
N VAL A 398 6.16 -5.77 -44.60
CA VAL A 398 6.82 -6.09 -43.32
C VAL A 398 6.03 -5.52 -42.16
N VAL A 399 5.51 -4.30 -42.32
CA VAL A 399 4.65 -3.64 -41.33
C VAL A 399 3.36 -4.43 -41.12
N GLU A 400 2.70 -4.86 -42.20
CA GLU A 400 1.47 -5.66 -42.15
C GLU A 400 1.68 -6.99 -41.39
N GLN A 401 2.80 -7.68 -41.62
CA GLN A 401 3.13 -8.90 -40.86
C GLN A 401 3.41 -8.61 -39.38
N ARG A 402 4.12 -7.52 -39.05
CA ARG A 402 4.43 -7.12 -37.67
C ARG A 402 3.14 -6.78 -36.90
N GLU A 403 2.25 -6.04 -37.54
CA GLU A 403 0.94 -5.66 -37.02
C GLU A 403 0.08 -6.90 -36.74
N LEU A 404 0.01 -7.84 -37.69
CA LEU A 404 -0.71 -9.10 -37.51
C LEU A 404 -0.18 -9.91 -36.32
N VAL A 405 1.14 -10.05 -36.19
CA VAL A 405 1.77 -10.74 -35.04
C VAL A 405 1.43 -10.04 -33.72
N LEU A 406 1.48 -8.71 -33.67
CA LEU A 406 1.12 -7.93 -32.50
C LEU A 406 -0.34 -8.12 -32.10
N GLN A 407 -1.27 -8.10 -33.05
CA GLN A 407 -2.69 -8.32 -32.81
C GLN A 407 -2.97 -9.71 -32.22
N TYR A 408 -2.35 -10.77 -32.75
CA TYR A 408 -2.49 -12.13 -32.21
C TYR A 408 -1.85 -12.28 -30.82
N ILE A 409 -0.68 -11.69 -30.60
CA ILE A 409 -0.04 -11.69 -29.26
C ILE A 409 -0.93 -10.94 -28.26
N ALA A 410 -1.57 -9.85 -28.67
CA ALA A 410 -2.41 -9.03 -27.80
C ALA A 410 -3.62 -9.78 -27.23
N LEU A 411 -4.08 -10.85 -27.90
CA LEU A 411 -5.11 -11.76 -27.39
C LEU A 411 -4.78 -12.37 -26.03
N PHE A 412 -3.49 -12.47 -25.70
CA PHE A 412 -3.01 -13.05 -24.45
C PHE A 412 -2.46 -11.94 -23.57
N LYS A 413 -2.82 -11.93 -22.28
CA LYS A 413 -2.27 -10.96 -21.32
C LYS A 413 -0.73 -10.96 -21.33
N ARG A 414 -0.12 -12.14 -21.47
CA ARG A 414 1.32 -12.40 -21.62
C ARG A 414 1.55 -13.84 -22.11
N PHE A 415 2.72 -14.16 -22.64
CA PHE A 415 3.05 -15.50 -23.16
C PHE A 415 4.50 -15.90 -22.90
N GLU A 416 4.79 -17.19 -22.77
CA GLU A 416 6.16 -17.69 -22.55
C GLU A 416 6.99 -17.68 -23.86
N PHE A 417 8.20 -17.09 -23.82
CA PHE A 417 9.13 -16.98 -24.94
C PHE A 417 10.59 -17.03 -24.45
N GLY A 418 11.23 -18.19 -24.55
CA GLY A 418 12.64 -18.39 -24.20
C GLY A 418 12.94 -19.81 -23.74
N GLN A 419 14.17 -20.31 -23.87
CA GLN A 419 14.51 -21.63 -23.32
C GLN A 419 14.54 -21.59 -21.77
N PRO A 420 14.00 -22.60 -21.06
CA PRO A 420 13.58 -23.92 -21.56
C PRO A 420 12.11 -24.05 -22.01
N VAL A 421 11.30 -22.99 -22.02
CA VAL A 421 9.84 -23.06 -22.27
C VAL A 421 9.41 -22.11 -23.40
N ILE A 422 9.18 -22.68 -24.59
CA ILE A 422 8.78 -21.95 -25.81
C ILE A 422 7.40 -22.39 -26.35
N THR A 423 6.68 -23.19 -25.58
CA THR A 423 5.46 -23.87 -26.02
C THR A 423 4.34 -22.89 -26.36
N ASP A 424 4.14 -21.86 -25.54
CA ASP A 424 3.15 -20.82 -25.79
C ASP A 424 3.43 -20.07 -27.10
N ALA A 425 4.67 -19.59 -27.27
CA ALA A 425 5.09 -18.91 -28.49
C ALA A 425 4.88 -19.75 -29.76
N LYS A 426 5.15 -21.06 -29.70
CA LYS A 426 4.88 -21.98 -30.82
C LYS A 426 3.39 -22.08 -31.12
N ALA A 427 2.55 -22.22 -30.10
CA ALA A 427 1.10 -22.29 -30.27
C ALA A 427 0.54 -20.99 -30.89
N ILE A 428 1.02 -19.83 -30.45
CA ILE A 428 0.65 -18.53 -31.04
C ILE A 428 1.09 -18.46 -32.51
N ALA A 429 2.32 -18.85 -32.81
CA ALA A 429 2.84 -18.84 -34.18
C ALA A 429 2.04 -19.74 -35.13
N GLU A 430 1.57 -20.89 -34.64
CA GLU A 430 0.69 -21.78 -35.40
C GLU A 430 -0.66 -21.12 -35.71
N LYS A 431 -1.29 -20.44 -34.74
CA LYS A 431 -2.53 -19.67 -34.97
C LYS A 431 -2.34 -18.52 -35.96
N ILE A 432 -1.21 -17.83 -35.90
CA ILE A 432 -0.89 -16.78 -36.87
C ILE A 432 -0.69 -17.38 -38.27
N ARG A 433 -0.05 -18.54 -38.37
CA ARG A 433 0.18 -19.24 -39.65
C ARG A 433 -1.11 -19.67 -40.33
N GLU A 434 -2.12 -20.07 -39.56
CA GLU A 434 -3.47 -20.38 -40.07
C GLU A 434 -4.10 -19.14 -40.77
N ALA A 435 -3.80 -17.93 -40.30
CA ALA A 435 -4.27 -16.68 -40.89
C ALA A 435 -3.37 -16.14 -42.02
N ASP A 436 -2.05 -16.25 -41.89
CA ASP A 436 -1.07 -15.90 -42.93
C ASP A 436 0.07 -16.93 -42.99
N ASN A 437 0.00 -17.79 -44.01
CA ASN A 437 0.99 -18.85 -44.27
C ASN A 437 2.41 -18.31 -44.51
N ASN A 438 2.59 -17.02 -44.80
CA ASN A 438 3.92 -16.41 -44.98
C ASN A 438 4.65 -16.22 -43.64
N ILE A 439 3.95 -16.24 -42.51
CA ILE A 439 4.53 -16.09 -41.17
C ILE A 439 4.93 -17.47 -40.63
N THR A 440 6.03 -18.00 -41.17
CA THR A 440 6.66 -19.23 -40.66
C THR A 440 7.19 -19.04 -39.23
N TRP A 441 7.46 -20.13 -38.50
CA TRP A 441 8.08 -20.07 -37.17
C TRP A 441 9.35 -19.19 -37.12
N SER A 442 10.24 -19.33 -38.12
CA SER A 442 11.46 -18.50 -38.23
C SER A 442 11.12 -17.02 -38.42
N ARG A 443 10.10 -16.71 -39.22
CA ARG A 443 9.64 -15.33 -39.43
C ARG A 443 9.02 -14.75 -38.17
N PHE A 444 8.17 -15.51 -37.48
CA PHE A 444 7.60 -15.12 -36.18
C PHE A 444 8.70 -14.83 -35.16
N GLN A 445 9.71 -15.69 -35.02
CA GLN A 445 10.85 -15.46 -34.11
C GLN A 445 11.60 -14.16 -34.43
N LYS A 446 11.83 -13.86 -35.72
CA LYS A 446 12.46 -12.61 -36.14
C LYS A 446 11.60 -11.39 -35.79
N ILE A 447 10.28 -11.47 -35.97
CA ILE A 447 9.36 -10.39 -35.62
C ILE A 447 9.33 -10.19 -34.10
N VAL A 448 9.27 -11.26 -33.30
CA VAL A 448 9.31 -11.15 -31.83
C VAL A 448 10.64 -10.55 -31.36
N ASP A 449 11.77 -10.97 -31.92
CA ASP A 449 13.09 -10.40 -31.62
C ASP A 449 13.16 -8.90 -31.96
N GLU A 450 12.61 -8.50 -33.11
CA GLU A 450 12.47 -7.09 -33.48
C GLU A 450 11.60 -6.32 -32.48
N LEU A 451 10.43 -6.84 -32.09
CA LEU A 451 9.54 -6.20 -31.13
C LEU A 451 10.16 -6.08 -29.73
N LYS A 452 11.02 -7.05 -29.32
CA LYS A 452 11.81 -6.97 -28.09
C LYS A 452 12.86 -5.87 -28.18
N LYS A 453 13.59 -5.78 -29.29
CA LYS A 453 14.59 -4.71 -29.53
C LYS A 453 13.95 -3.32 -29.52
N ARG A 454 12.74 -3.20 -30.08
CA ARG A 454 11.91 -1.99 -30.03
C ARG A 454 11.30 -1.72 -28.65
N LYS A 455 11.51 -2.61 -27.68
CA LYS A 455 10.97 -2.55 -26.32
C LYS A 455 9.43 -2.50 -26.25
N ILE A 456 8.74 -2.99 -27.29
CA ILE A 456 7.28 -3.15 -27.34
C ILE A 456 6.87 -4.46 -26.66
N LEU A 457 7.67 -5.51 -26.83
CA LEU A 457 7.58 -6.73 -26.04
C LEU A 457 8.61 -6.71 -24.93
N GLN A 458 8.15 -6.87 -23.69
CA GLN A 458 9.00 -6.82 -22.49
C GLN A 458 8.85 -8.04 -21.62
N GLY A 459 9.83 -8.26 -20.76
CA GLY A 459 9.96 -9.41 -19.88
C GLY A 459 11.09 -10.36 -20.31
N GLY A 460 11.55 -11.18 -19.36
CA GLY A 460 12.61 -12.17 -19.58
C GLY A 460 12.10 -13.39 -20.35
N SER A 461 11.60 -14.39 -19.61
CA SER A 461 11.04 -15.64 -20.15
C SER A 461 9.55 -15.57 -20.48
N THR A 462 8.86 -14.52 -20.02
CA THR A 462 7.43 -14.30 -20.27
C THR A 462 7.26 -12.89 -20.81
N LEU A 463 6.80 -12.78 -22.05
CA LEU A 463 6.66 -11.52 -22.76
C LEU A 463 5.25 -10.94 -22.64
N TYR A 464 5.17 -9.61 -22.57
CA TYR A 464 3.93 -8.83 -22.61
C TYR A 464 4.12 -7.56 -23.45
N ILE A 465 3.01 -7.01 -23.95
CA ILE A 465 3.01 -5.76 -24.73
C ILE A 465 2.98 -4.56 -23.79
N THR A 466 3.84 -3.58 -24.05
CA THR A 466 3.84 -2.26 -23.40
C THR A 466 3.61 -1.13 -24.40
N PRO A 467 2.93 -0.04 -24.02
CA PRO A 467 2.16 0.12 -22.78
C PRO A 467 0.88 -0.73 -22.80
N LYS A 468 0.25 -0.95 -21.64
CA LYS A 468 -0.96 -1.78 -21.54
C LYS A 468 -2.10 -1.25 -22.42
N ALA A 469 -2.22 0.07 -22.60
CA ALA A 469 -3.17 0.67 -23.54
C ALA A 469 -2.98 0.18 -24.98
N LEU A 470 -1.74 0.05 -25.45
CA LEU A 470 -1.42 -0.48 -26.78
C LEU A 470 -1.88 -1.94 -26.91
N GLN A 471 -1.67 -2.77 -25.88
CA GLN A 471 -2.15 -4.15 -25.89
C GLN A 471 -3.68 -4.21 -26.03
N ILE A 472 -4.41 -3.35 -25.30
CA ILE A 472 -5.87 -3.32 -25.36
C ILE A 472 -6.34 -2.85 -26.74
N LYS A 473 -5.71 -1.82 -27.32
CA LYS A 473 -6.02 -1.36 -28.68
C LYS A 473 -5.84 -2.48 -29.71
N LEU A 474 -4.70 -3.15 -29.70
CA LEU A 474 -4.40 -4.26 -30.62
C LEU A 474 -5.37 -5.44 -30.44
N TRP A 475 -5.78 -5.71 -29.20
CA TRP A 475 -6.79 -6.72 -28.88
C TRP A 475 -8.14 -6.35 -29.51
N VAL A 476 -8.58 -5.10 -29.35
CA VAL A 476 -9.83 -4.58 -29.95
C VAL A 476 -9.80 -4.66 -31.47
N ASP A 477 -8.69 -4.26 -32.09
CA ASP A 477 -8.50 -4.29 -33.54
C ASP A 477 -8.59 -5.70 -34.10
N TRP A 478 -8.00 -6.68 -33.40
CA TRP A 478 -8.12 -8.08 -33.79
C TRP A 478 -9.58 -8.53 -33.82
N TRP A 479 -10.36 -8.21 -32.79
CA TRP A 479 -11.79 -8.58 -32.75
C TRP A 479 -12.62 -7.88 -33.81
N GLN A 480 -12.32 -6.63 -34.14
CA GLN A 480 -13.01 -5.91 -35.21
C GLN A 480 -12.77 -6.54 -36.59
N ILE A 481 -11.57 -7.06 -36.83
CA ILE A 481 -11.18 -7.66 -38.12
C ILE A 481 -11.61 -9.13 -38.21
N TYR A 482 -11.34 -9.93 -37.17
CA TYR A 482 -11.44 -11.39 -37.20
C TYR A 482 -12.58 -11.97 -36.35
N GLY A 483 -13.25 -11.16 -35.53
CA GLY A 483 -14.21 -11.64 -34.53
C GLY A 483 -15.53 -12.19 -35.07
N ASN A 484 -15.93 -11.83 -36.29
CA ASN A 484 -17.25 -12.17 -36.85
C ASN A 484 -17.48 -13.67 -37.08
N SER A 485 -16.42 -14.48 -37.16
CA SER A 485 -16.48 -15.94 -37.36
C SER A 485 -15.71 -16.69 -36.28
N PHE A 486 -15.58 -16.09 -35.10
CA PHE A 486 -14.83 -16.67 -34.00
C PHE A 486 -15.58 -17.83 -33.32
N GLU A 487 -14.91 -18.96 -33.16
CA GLU A 487 -15.37 -20.08 -32.33
C GLU A 487 -14.34 -20.38 -31.23
N LEU A 488 -14.79 -20.43 -29.97
CA LEU A 488 -13.91 -20.55 -28.80
C LEU A 488 -13.16 -21.89 -28.76
N GLU A 489 -13.85 -23.00 -29.04
CA GLU A 489 -13.26 -24.34 -29.00
C GLU A 489 -12.19 -24.50 -30.09
N ASP A 490 -12.47 -24.06 -31.32
CA ASP A 490 -11.52 -24.09 -32.44
C ASP A 490 -10.30 -23.20 -32.19
N PHE A 491 -10.49 -22.01 -31.62
CA PHE A 491 -9.38 -21.11 -31.31
C PHE A 491 -8.51 -21.65 -30.17
N THR A 492 -9.11 -22.19 -29.11
CA THR A 492 -8.36 -22.72 -27.96
C THR A 492 -7.69 -24.06 -28.24
N HIS A 493 -8.13 -24.77 -29.29
CA HIS A 493 -7.48 -25.99 -29.74
C HIS A 493 -5.99 -25.76 -30.07
N GLY A 494 -5.12 -26.54 -29.42
CA GLY A 494 -3.66 -26.45 -29.58
C GLY A 494 -2.97 -25.44 -28.66
N LEU A 495 -3.71 -24.65 -27.87
CA LEU A 495 -3.15 -23.76 -26.86
C LEU A 495 -2.84 -24.50 -25.54
N THR A 496 -1.87 -24.01 -24.77
CA THR A 496 -1.58 -24.56 -23.44
C THR A 496 -2.63 -24.08 -22.41
N PRO A 497 -2.91 -24.83 -21.33
CA PRO A 497 -3.88 -24.39 -20.31
C PRO A 497 -3.55 -23.02 -19.69
N LYS A 498 -2.27 -22.72 -19.50
CA LYS A 498 -1.83 -21.40 -19.03
C LYS A 498 -2.16 -20.30 -20.04
N LEU A 499 -1.90 -20.56 -21.33
CA LEU A 499 -2.14 -19.58 -22.38
C LEU A 499 -3.65 -19.32 -22.58
N VAL A 500 -4.48 -20.35 -22.43
CA VAL A 500 -5.95 -20.22 -22.37
C VAL A 500 -6.38 -19.32 -21.19
N GLU A 501 -5.80 -19.49 -20.00
CA GLU A 501 -6.06 -18.57 -18.87
C GLU A 501 -5.68 -17.12 -19.22
N ARG A 502 -4.54 -16.90 -19.89
CA ARG A 502 -4.09 -15.56 -20.32
C ARG A 502 -4.98 -14.94 -21.41
N PHE A 503 -5.59 -15.78 -22.24
CA PHE A 503 -6.59 -15.37 -23.22
C PHE A 503 -7.89 -14.95 -22.53
N HIS A 504 -8.41 -15.79 -21.63
CA HIS A 504 -9.62 -15.50 -20.84
C HIS A 504 -9.49 -14.19 -20.05
N GLU A 505 -8.33 -13.90 -19.46
CA GLU A 505 -8.08 -12.66 -18.70
C GLU A 505 -8.25 -11.37 -19.53
N MET A 506 -8.14 -11.42 -20.86
CA MET A 506 -8.30 -10.26 -21.73
C MET A 506 -9.75 -9.93 -22.06
N PHE A 507 -10.70 -10.86 -21.86
CA PHE A 507 -12.12 -10.64 -22.12
C PHE A 507 -12.74 -9.53 -21.27
N ARG A 508 -12.12 -9.10 -20.16
CA ARG A 508 -12.57 -7.92 -19.40
C ARG A 508 -12.66 -6.64 -20.23
N TYR A 509 -11.97 -6.58 -21.37
CA TYR A 509 -11.99 -5.45 -22.32
C TYR A 509 -12.93 -5.68 -23.51
N ALA A 510 -13.72 -6.76 -23.51
CA ALA A 510 -14.59 -7.13 -24.63
C ALA A 510 -15.69 -6.12 -24.96
N ARG A 511 -16.01 -5.22 -24.02
CA ARG A 511 -16.95 -4.12 -24.26
C ARG A 511 -16.48 -3.16 -25.35
N GLU A 512 -15.16 -3.04 -25.54
CA GLU A 512 -14.56 -2.04 -26.43
C GLU A 512 -14.63 -2.44 -27.92
N SER A 513 -15.16 -3.62 -28.24
CA SER A 513 -15.49 -4.04 -29.60
C SER A 513 -16.89 -4.67 -29.66
N GLU A 514 -17.65 -4.31 -30.69
CA GLU A 514 -19.00 -4.85 -30.92
C GLU A 514 -18.95 -6.36 -31.18
N ALA A 515 -17.95 -6.83 -31.93
CA ALA A 515 -17.77 -8.24 -32.24
C ALA A 515 -17.49 -9.06 -30.97
N SER A 516 -16.54 -8.62 -30.12
CA SER A 516 -16.26 -9.32 -28.87
C SER A 516 -17.42 -9.21 -27.87
N SER A 517 -18.15 -8.09 -27.84
CA SER A 517 -19.34 -7.93 -26.99
C SER A 517 -20.41 -8.97 -27.33
N LYS A 518 -20.66 -9.20 -28.63
CA LYS A 518 -21.59 -10.24 -29.09
C LYS A 518 -21.11 -11.64 -28.68
N ILE A 519 -19.83 -11.93 -28.84
CA ILE A 519 -19.25 -13.21 -28.41
C ILE A 519 -19.40 -13.42 -26.90
N VAL A 520 -19.21 -12.39 -26.08
CA VAL A 520 -19.46 -12.48 -24.63
C VAL A 520 -20.93 -12.81 -24.34
N GLU A 521 -21.89 -12.23 -25.09
CA GLU A 521 -23.31 -12.57 -24.95
C GLU A 521 -23.60 -14.03 -25.33
N ASP A 522 -22.99 -14.53 -26.40
CA ASP A 522 -23.14 -15.92 -26.84
C ASP A 522 -22.53 -16.90 -25.83
N LEU A 523 -21.33 -16.60 -25.30
CA LEU A 523 -20.66 -17.41 -24.26
C LEU A 523 -21.45 -17.49 -22.95
N LEU A 524 -22.08 -16.38 -22.55
CA LEU A 524 -22.96 -16.33 -21.36
C LEU A 524 -24.40 -16.80 -21.68
N GLY A 525 -24.70 -17.03 -22.95
CA GLY A 525 -25.97 -17.48 -23.47
C GLY A 525 -26.32 -18.93 -23.11
N PRO A 526 -27.54 -19.40 -23.41
CA PRO A 526 -28.00 -20.76 -23.10
C PRO A 526 -27.18 -21.87 -23.76
N ASN A 527 -26.58 -21.59 -24.92
CA ASN A 527 -25.80 -22.55 -25.71
C ASN A 527 -24.28 -22.39 -25.48
N GLY A 528 -23.86 -21.50 -24.57
CA GLY A 528 -22.45 -21.27 -24.26
C GLY A 528 -21.90 -22.27 -23.24
N PRO A 529 -20.60 -22.17 -22.90
CA PRO A 529 -19.94 -23.09 -21.96
C PRO A 529 -20.52 -23.06 -20.53
N PHE A 530 -21.24 -22.00 -20.16
CA PHE A 530 -21.90 -21.84 -18.87
C PHE A 530 -23.40 -22.20 -18.92
N GLN A 531 -23.75 -23.24 -19.68
CA GLN A 531 -25.12 -23.77 -19.75
C GLN A 531 -25.58 -24.39 -18.42
N ASN A 532 -24.65 -24.90 -17.61
CA ASN A 532 -24.89 -25.48 -16.28
C ASN A 532 -23.88 -24.92 -15.25
N SER A 533 -23.97 -25.35 -13.98
CA SER A 533 -23.08 -24.91 -12.90
C SER A 533 -21.75 -25.68 -12.81
N GLU A 534 -21.53 -26.74 -13.61
CA GLU A 534 -20.34 -27.59 -13.48
C GLU A 534 -19.07 -26.83 -13.87
N TYR A 535 -19.08 -26.14 -15.03
CA TYR A 535 -17.92 -25.38 -15.47
C TYR A 535 -17.64 -24.17 -14.55
N LEU A 536 -18.70 -23.55 -14.00
CA LEU A 536 -18.58 -22.51 -12.98
C LEU A 536 -17.90 -23.02 -11.70
N ASN A 537 -18.01 -24.32 -11.39
CA ASN A 537 -17.36 -24.93 -10.23
C ASN A 537 -15.95 -25.48 -10.56
N THR A 538 -15.29 -24.94 -11.58
CA THR A 538 -13.89 -25.21 -11.88
C THR A 538 -13.08 -23.93 -11.77
N ARG A 539 -11.79 -24.03 -11.44
CA ARG A 539 -10.89 -22.86 -11.33
C ARG A 539 -10.78 -22.08 -12.65
N GLU A 540 -10.81 -22.78 -13.76
CA GLU A 540 -10.71 -22.16 -15.09
C GLU A 540 -12.02 -21.45 -15.46
N GLY A 541 -13.15 -22.15 -15.36
CA GLY A 541 -14.45 -21.60 -15.71
C GLY A 541 -14.88 -20.45 -14.80
N SER A 542 -14.63 -20.52 -13.50
CA SER A 542 -14.96 -19.44 -12.55
C SER A 542 -14.18 -18.16 -12.84
N ARG A 543 -12.88 -18.27 -13.14
CA ARG A 543 -12.02 -17.13 -13.51
C ARG A 543 -12.40 -16.54 -14.87
N PHE A 544 -12.72 -17.39 -15.85
CA PHE A 544 -13.18 -16.92 -17.14
C PHE A 544 -14.52 -16.19 -17.00
N PHE A 545 -15.46 -16.76 -16.23
CA PHE A 545 -16.73 -16.12 -15.93
C PHE A 545 -16.56 -14.76 -15.26
N LEU A 546 -15.61 -14.62 -14.34
CA LEU A 546 -15.28 -13.34 -13.71
C LEU A 546 -14.81 -12.30 -14.72
N ALA A 547 -13.92 -12.67 -15.65
CA ALA A 547 -13.48 -11.78 -16.73
C ALA A 547 -14.63 -11.37 -17.66
N LEU A 548 -15.53 -12.30 -18.01
CA LEU A 548 -16.74 -12.00 -18.80
C LEU A 548 -17.72 -11.11 -18.04
N THR A 549 -17.78 -11.24 -16.70
CA THR A 549 -18.62 -10.40 -15.83
C THR A 549 -18.17 -8.95 -15.85
N GLU A 550 -16.87 -8.68 -15.85
CA GLU A 550 -16.35 -7.30 -15.98
C GLU A 550 -16.71 -6.65 -17.32
N ALA A 551 -16.82 -7.45 -18.39
CA ALA A 551 -17.21 -6.96 -19.70
C ALA A 551 -18.72 -6.73 -19.84
N ASN A 552 -19.53 -7.71 -19.43
CA ASN A 552 -20.99 -7.65 -19.56
C ASN A 552 -21.70 -8.21 -18.31
N PRO A 553 -21.79 -7.42 -17.22
CA PRO A 553 -22.37 -7.88 -15.96
C PRO A 553 -23.87 -8.21 -16.08
N LYS A 554 -24.57 -7.60 -17.05
CA LYS A 554 -25.99 -7.87 -17.32
C LYS A 554 -26.20 -9.28 -17.87
N SER A 555 -25.40 -9.68 -18.85
CA SER A 555 -25.45 -11.05 -19.41
C SER A 555 -24.95 -12.08 -18.39
N ALA A 556 -23.94 -11.73 -17.60
CA ALA A 556 -23.44 -12.59 -16.52
C ALA A 556 -24.53 -12.88 -15.49
N LEU A 557 -25.27 -11.86 -15.04
CA LEU A 557 -26.40 -12.04 -14.12
C LEU A 557 -27.50 -12.96 -14.70
N LYS A 558 -27.82 -12.83 -16.00
CA LYS A 558 -28.79 -13.73 -16.66
C LYS A 558 -28.29 -15.17 -16.69
N CYS A 559 -27.00 -15.38 -16.94
CA CYS A 559 -26.37 -16.70 -16.90
C CYS A 559 -26.46 -17.32 -15.49
N LEU A 560 -26.11 -16.57 -14.44
CA LEU A 560 -26.18 -17.06 -13.06
C LEU A 560 -27.61 -17.39 -12.63
N ARG A 561 -28.60 -16.59 -13.04
CA ARG A 561 -30.02 -16.89 -12.76
C ARG A 561 -30.48 -18.21 -13.39
N ARG A 562 -29.96 -18.57 -14.56
CA ARG A 562 -30.27 -19.84 -15.25
C ARG A 562 -29.51 -21.03 -14.66
N THR A 563 -28.33 -20.79 -14.08
CA THR A 563 -27.46 -21.84 -13.51
C THR A 563 -27.66 -21.94 -12.00
N ILE A 564 -26.79 -21.31 -11.20
CA ILE A 564 -26.80 -21.38 -9.74
C ILE A 564 -28.11 -20.86 -9.12
N GLY A 565 -28.83 -19.97 -9.80
CA GLY A 565 -30.13 -19.48 -9.36
C GLY A 565 -31.25 -20.53 -9.38
N THR A 566 -31.01 -21.68 -10.03
CA THR A 566 -31.95 -22.82 -10.07
C THR A 566 -31.51 -23.99 -9.16
N CYS A 567 -30.30 -23.94 -8.62
CA CYS A 567 -29.76 -24.94 -7.71
C CYS A 567 -30.51 -24.92 -6.37
N ASN A 568 -30.68 -26.09 -5.77
CA ASN A 568 -31.19 -26.17 -4.40
C ASN A 568 -30.05 -25.88 -3.38
N ARG A 569 -30.40 -25.83 -2.09
CA ARG A 569 -29.43 -25.54 -1.02
C ARG A 569 -28.27 -26.54 -0.96
N ASP A 570 -28.53 -27.83 -1.14
CA ASP A 570 -27.51 -28.88 -1.06
C ASP A 570 -26.54 -28.79 -2.24
N ASP A 571 -27.04 -28.50 -3.45
CA ASP A 571 -26.21 -28.26 -4.64
C ASP A 571 -25.25 -27.08 -4.40
N LEU A 572 -25.76 -25.98 -3.83
CA LEU A 572 -24.95 -24.79 -3.51
C LEU A 572 -23.93 -25.03 -2.40
N LEU A 573 -24.21 -25.93 -1.44
CA LEU A 573 -23.24 -26.34 -0.42
C LEU A 573 -22.08 -27.14 -1.00
N GLN A 574 -22.30 -27.93 -2.07
CA GLN A 574 -21.25 -28.66 -2.77
C GLN A 574 -20.44 -27.79 -3.75
N PHE A 575 -20.95 -26.59 -4.07
CA PHE A 575 -20.24 -25.61 -4.90
C PHE A 575 -19.11 -24.94 -4.09
N THR A 576 -17.86 -25.38 -4.32
CA THR A 576 -16.70 -25.04 -3.48
C THR A 576 -15.54 -24.43 -4.26
N ILE A 577 -15.14 -25.00 -5.40
CA ILE A 577 -13.95 -24.59 -6.14
C ILE A 577 -14.11 -23.20 -6.75
N GLY A 578 -15.25 -22.94 -7.42
CA GLY A 578 -15.52 -21.68 -8.11
C GLY A 578 -16.24 -20.62 -7.27
N ARG A 579 -16.59 -20.96 -6.02
CA ARG A 579 -17.46 -20.13 -5.16
C ARG A 579 -16.92 -18.73 -4.95
N ARG A 580 -15.62 -18.60 -4.71
CA ARG A 580 -14.98 -17.31 -4.41
C ARG A 580 -15.04 -16.34 -5.59
N ASP A 581 -14.63 -16.80 -6.77
CA ASP A 581 -14.69 -15.98 -7.98
C ASP A 581 -16.13 -15.58 -8.32
N LEU A 582 -17.11 -16.44 -7.99
CA LEU A 582 -18.52 -16.16 -8.18
C LEU A 582 -19.07 -15.11 -7.20
N ILE A 583 -18.63 -15.13 -5.94
CA ILE A 583 -18.93 -14.07 -4.97
C ILE A 583 -18.37 -12.73 -5.48
N TRP A 584 -17.12 -12.70 -5.93
CA TRP A 584 -16.51 -11.50 -6.54
C TRP A 584 -17.24 -11.03 -7.80
N ALA A 585 -17.69 -11.95 -8.65
CA ALA A 585 -18.51 -11.63 -9.81
C ALA A 585 -19.84 -11.00 -9.39
N LEU A 586 -20.51 -11.55 -8.38
CA LEU A 586 -21.77 -11.01 -7.86
C LEU A 586 -21.59 -9.64 -7.18
N GLU A 587 -20.48 -9.37 -6.51
CA GLU A 587 -20.13 -8.04 -6.00
C GLU A 587 -19.97 -7.03 -7.14
N LYS A 588 -19.23 -7.40 -8.19
CA LYS A 588 -19.07 -6.59 -9.41
C LYS A 588 -20.39 -6.35 -10.16
N ILE A 589 -21.35 -7.28 -10.07
CA ILE A 589 -22.69 -7.09 -10.62
C ILE A 589 -23.53 -6.19 -9.70
N ALA A 590 -23.53 -6.44 -8.39
CA ALA A 590 -24.35 -5.76 -7.40
C ALA A 590 -24.06 -4.26 -7.27
N ILE A 591 -22.85 -3.83 -7.66
CA ILE A 591 -22.47 -2.42 -7.65
C ILE A 591 -23.32 -1.56 -8.59
N TRP A 592 -23.87 -2.15 -9.66
CA TRP A 592 -24.69 -1.46 -10.66
C TRP A 592 -26.15 -1.43 -10.21
N ARG A 593 -26.74 -0.23 -10.16
CA ARG A 593 -28.10 0.03 -9.67
C ARG A 593 -29.14 -0.90 -10.30
N GLU A 594 -29.10 -1.05 -11.63
CA GLU A 594 -30.06 -1.84 -12.41
C GLU A 594 -29.90 -3.37 -12.25
N LEU A 595 -28.76 -3.83 -11.72
CA LEU A 595 -28.45 -5.26 -11.54
C LEU A 595 -28.51 -5.71 -10.08
N PHE A 596 -28.56 -4.77 -9.14
CA PHE A 596 -28.50 -4.99 -7.69
C PHE A 596 -29.43 -6.11 -7.22
N ILE A 597 -30.75 -6.00 -7.48
CA ILE A 597 -31.76 -6.92 -6.95
C ILE A 597 -31.46 -8.38 -7.36
N GLY A 598 -31.00 -8.58 -8.61
CA GLY A 598 -30.66 -9.91 -9.08
C GLY A 598 -29.42 -10.49 -8.42
N ALA A 599 -28.37 -9.69 -8.28
CA ALA A 599 -27.14 -10.12 -7.66
C ALA A 599 -27.33 -10.39 -6.16
N ALA A 600 -28.02 -9.50 -5.44
CA ALA A 600 -28.31 -9.64 -4.03
C ALA A 600 -29.10 -10.93 -3.71
N ARG A 601 -30.08 -11.30 -4.55
CA ARG A 601 -30.82 -12.57 -4.38
C ARG A 601 -29.96 -13.82 -4.61
N LEU A 602 -29.01 -13.77 -5.53
CA LEU A 602 -28.07 -14.88 -5.75
C LEU A 602 -27.05 -14.98 -4.62
N LEU A 603 -26.55 -13.85 -4.12
CA LEU A 603 -25.71 -13.80 -2.91
C LEU A 603 -26.46 -14.32 -1.69
N LEU A 604 -27.76 -14.01 -1.55
CA LEU A 604 -28.60 -14.56 -0.50
C LEU A 604 -28.68 -16.09 -0.59
N ALA A 605 -28.92 -16.64 -1.78
CA ALA A 605 -28.96 -18.09 -1.98
C ALA A 605 -27.63 -18.77 -1.62
N LEU A 606 -26.50 -18.17 -2.01
CA LEU A 606 -25.17 -18.64 -1.59
C LEU A 606 -24.96 -18.50 -0.08
N GLY A 607 -25.39 -17.40 0.53
CA GLY A 607 -25.28 -17.17 1.97
C GLY A 607 -26.15 -18.11 2.81
N GLU A 608 -27.32 -18.53 2.30
CA GLU A 608 -28.16 -19.56 2.92
C GLU A 608 -27.49 -20.96 2.89
N ALA A 609 -26.69 -21.19 1.86
CA ALA A 609 -25.83 -22.35 1.67
C ALA A 609 -24.36 -22.01 1.99
N GLU A 610 -24.09 -21.38 3.13
CA GLU A 610 -22.73 -20.99 3.51
C GLU A 610 -21.85 -22.21 3.83
N ASN A 611 -20.65 -22.25 3.24
CA ASN A 611 -19.68 -23.32 3.38
C ASN A 611 -18.22 -22.84 3.60
N GLU A 612 -17.99 -21.52 3.72
CA GLU A 612 -16.66 -20.94 3.95
C GLU A 612 -16.47 -20.44 5.40
N PRO A 613 -15.34 -20.76 6.08
CA PRO A 613 -15.10 -20.40 7.48
C PRO A 613 -14.56 -18.98 7.69
N TYR A 614 -14.20 -18.27 6.62
CA TYR A 614 -13.57 -16.94 6.68
C TYR A 614 -14.63 -15.82 6.70
N SER A 615 -14.26 -14.66 7.23
CA SER A 615 -15.20 -13.56 7.48
C SER A 615 -15.80 -12.94 6.22
N ASN A 616 -15.09 -12.89 5.10
CA ASN A 616 -15.54 -12.32 3.83
C ASN A 616 -16.31 -13.32 2.94
N ASN A 617 -17.11 -14.20 3.55
CA ASN A 617 -17.93 -15.19 2.85
C ASN A 617 -19.24 -14.59 2.28
N ALA A 618 -20.02 -15.40 1.54
CA ALA A 618 -21.24 -14.95 0.88
C ALA A 618 -22.26 -14.33 1.86
N SER A 619 -22.41 -14.92 3.06
CA SER A 619 -23.27 -14.37 4.11
C SER A 619 -22.87 -12.94 4.53
N SER A 620 -21.57 -12.68 4.71
CA SER A 620 -21.07 -11.36 5.09
C SER A 620 -21.14 -10.36 3.94
N VAL A 621 -20.79 -10.79 2.72
CA VAL A 621 -20.90 -9.96 1.52
C VAL A 621 -22.35 -9.53 1.30
N PHE A 622 -23.32 -10.46 1.38
CA PHE A 622 -24.75 -10.13 1.31
C PHE A 622 -25.16 -9.10 2.37
N ALA A 623 -24.78 -9.31 3.64
CA ALA A 623 -25.12 -8.38 4.72
C ALA A 623 -24.54 -6.97 4.49
N SER A 624 -23.31 -6.89 3.97
CA SER A 624 -22.62 -5.61 3.71
C SER A 624 -23.32 -4.76 2.63
N LEU A 625 -24.07 -5.38 1.71
CA LEU A 625 -24.83 -4.66 0.67
C LEU A 625 -25.88 -3.68 1.24
N PHE A 626 -26.32 -3.90 2.47
CA PHE A 626 -27.35 -3.10 3.13
C PHE A 626 -26.79 -1.99 4.02
N SER A 627 -25.46 -1.89 4.16
CA SER A 627 -24.82 -0.79 4.90
C SER A 627 -25.22 0.58 4.32
N HIS A 628 -25.52 1.55 5.19
CA HIS A 628 -25.85 2.92 4.82
C HIS A 628 -24.62 3.84 4.73
N GLY A 629 -23.41 3.29 4.62
CA GLY A 629 -22.21 4.06 4.28
C GLY A 629 -22.42 4.84 2.98
N THR A 630 -21.89 6.06 2.91
CA THR A 630 -22.07 6.97 1.77
C THR A 630 -20.79 7.10 0.93
N GLY A 631 -20.93 7.49 -0.33
CA GLY A 631 -19.80 7.78 -1.20
C GLY A 631 -18.92 6.56 -1.42
N ARG A 632 -17.63 6.67 -1.07
CA ARG A 632 -16.65 5.59 -1.35
C ARG A 632 -16.86 4.32 -0.55
N VAL A 633 -17.50 4.44 0.63
CA VAL A 633 -17.83 3.30 1.48
C VAL A 633 -19.22 2.75 1.21
N ALA A 634 -20.00 3.36 0.29
CA ALA A 634 -21.28 2.81 -0.13
C ALA A 634 -21.07 1.50 -0.94
N PRO A 635 -21.88 0.45 -0.68
CA PRO A 635 -21.67 -0.86 -1.31
C PRO A 635 -22.08 -0.91 -2.79
N THR A 636 -22.92 0.03 -3.26
CA THR A 636 -23.53 0.00 -4.60
C THR A 636 -24.04 1.39 -5.02
N GLU A 637 -24.34 1.58 -6.31
CA GLU A 637 -25.10 2.73 -6.83
C GLU A 637 -26.59 2.70 -6.37
N ALA A 638 -27.13 1.55 -5.95
CA ALA A 638 -28.52 1.42 -5.52
C ALA A 638 -28.79 2.12 -4.18
N SER A 639 -29.84 2.94 -4.11
CA SER A 639 -30.20 3.65 -2.87
C SER A 639 -30.73 2.70 -1.79
N PRO A 640 -30.70 3.07 -0.49
CA PRO A 640 -31.30 2.27 0.57
C PRO A 640 -32.74 1.83 0.27
N THR A 641 -33.54 2.71 -0.32
CA THR A 641 -34.92 2.45 -0.72
C THR A 641 -35.02 1.34 -1.78
N GLU A 642 -34.07 1.29 -2.72
CA GLU A 642 -34.02 0.24 -3.75
C GLU A 642 -33.50 -1.09 -3.20
N ARG A 643 -32.68 -1.04 -2.15
CA ARG A 643 -32.13 -2.22 -1.48
C ARG A 643 -33.13 -2.88 -0.55
N LEU A 644 -33.91 -2.08 0.18
CA LEU A 644 -34.83 -2.51 1.24
C LEU A 644 -35.80 -3.65 0.84
N PRO A 645 -36.40 -3.71 -0.37
CA PRO A 645 -37.28 -4.81 -0.75
C PRO A 645 -36.62 -6.18 -0.65
N VAL A 646 -35.33 -6.30 -0.97
CA VAL A 646 -34.59 -7.57 -0.84
C VAL A 646 -34.39 -7.93 0.63
N LEU A 647 -34.11 -6.93 1.48
CA LEU A 647 -33.98 -7.15 2.93
C LEU A 647 -35.30 -7.61 3.55
N LYS A 648 -36.41 -6.96 3.20
CA LYS A 648 -37.77 -7.33 3.64
C LYS A 648 -38.13 -8.75 3.22
N GLU A 649 -37.94 -9.08 1.94
CA GLU A 649 -38.14 -10.44 1.40
C GLU A 649 -37.33 -11.49 2.18
N THR A 650 -36.09 -11.15 2.55
CA THR A 650 -35.20 -12.06 3.28
C THR A 650 -35.67 -12.26 4.73
N PHE A 651 -36.09 -11.18 5.39
CA PHE A 651 -36.55 -11.19 6.77
C PHE A 651 -37.90 -11.92 6.94
N GLU A 652 -38.78 -11.84 5.95
CA GLU A 652 -40.09 -12.49 5.92
C GLU A 652 -40.05 -13.93 5.39
N SER A 653 -38.85 -14.46 5.14
CA SER A 653 -38.69 -15.82 4.61
C SER A 653 -39.08 -16.90 5.61
N ASN A 654 -39.63 -18.01 5.11
CA ASN A 654 -39.86 -19.22 5.91
C ASN A 654 -38.56 -19.93 6.33
N SER A 655 -37.43 -19.65 5.65
CA SER A 655 -36.11 -20.21 5.97
C SER A 655 -35.49 -19.51 7.18
N LYS A 656 -35.13 -20.29 8.22
CA LYS A 656 -34.50 -19.75 9.44
C LYS A 656 -33.12 -19.16 9.13
N GLU A 657 -32.38 -19.80 8.23
CA GLU A 657 -31.07 -19.37 7.76
C GLU A 657 -31.17 -18.00 7.06
N ARG A 658 -32.17 -17.80 6.19
CA ARG A 658 -32.40 -16.49 5.57
C ARG A 658 -32.78 -15.42 6.58
N ARG A 659 -33.67 -15.70 7.53
CA ARG A 659 -34.02 -14.73 8.59
C ARG A 659 -32.80 -14.37 9.44
N ALA A 660 -31.92 -15.32 9.74
CA ALA A 660 -30.65 -15.04 10.42
C ALA A 660 -29.72 -14.12 9.59
N LEU A 661 -29.66 -14.31 8.27
CA LEU A 661 -28.94 -13.39 7.37
C LEU A 661 -29.58 -12.01 7.30
N ALA A 662 -30.92 -11.94 7.31
CA ALA A 662 -31.64 -10.67 7.36
C ALA A 662 -31.31 -9.91 8.64
N LEU A 663 -31.27 -10.57 9.80
CA LEU A 663 -30.83 -9.96 11.06
C LEU A 663 -29.40 -9.43 10.97
N LYS A 664 -28.48 -10.19 10.36
CA LYS A 664 -27.10 -9.75 10.11
C LYS A 664 -27.04 -8.52 9.19
N ALA A 665 -27.85 -8.51 8.13
CA ALA A 665 -27.97 -7.38 7.21
C ALA A 665 -28.60 -6.14 7.87
N CYS A 666 -29.65 -6.30 8.68
CA CYS A 666 -30.23 -5.21 9.46
C CYS A 666 -29.21 -4.64 10.45
N ASN A 667 -28.42 -5.48 11.12
CA ASN A 667 -27.35 -5.01 12.00
C ASN A 667 -26.31 -4.17 11.24
N ALA A 668 -25.92 -4.58 10.03
CA ALA A 668 -25.00 -3.80 9.18
C ALA A 668 -25.65 -2.51 8.64
N ALA A 669 -26.96 -2.52 8.40
CA ALA A 669 -27.71 -1.36 7.94
C ALA A 669 -27.93 -0.30 9.03
N LEU A 670 -28.01 -0.71 10.31
CA LEU A 670 -28.18 0.21 11.44
C LEU A 670 -26.87 0.82 11.96
N GLU A 671 -25.71 0.37 11.48
CA GLU A 671 -24.42 1.00 11.81
C GLU A 671 -24.34 2.43 11.25
N SER A 672 -24.03 3.40 12.11
CA SER A 672 -24.09 4.82 11.79
C SER A 672 -22.76 5.57 11.92
N GLU A 673 -21.72 4.95 12.48
CA GLU A 673 -20.47 5.62 12.85
C GLU A 673 -19.23 5.01 12.19
N HIS A 674 -19.22 3.69 12.00
CA HIS A 674 -18.04 2.96 11.51
C HIS A 674 -18.30 2.20 10.22
N PHE A 675 -17.84 2.76 9.10
CA PHE A 675 -17.98 2.17 7.78
C PHE A 675 -16.64 1.67 7.24
N SER A 676 -16.65 0.49 6.63
CA SER A 676 -15.51 -0.06 5.89
C SER A 676 -16.02 -0.83 4.67
N ARG A 677 -15.28 -0.79 3.57
CA ARG A 677 -15.60 -1.47 2.32
C ARG A 677 -14.31 -1.93 1.63
N GLU A 678 -14.34 -3.12 1.04
CA GLU A 678 -13.28 -3.63 0.18
C GLU A 678 -13.37 -2.96 -1.21
N VAL A 679 -12.27 -2.38 -1.69
CA VAL A 679 -12.19 -1.64 -2.95
C VAL A 679 -11.77 -2.57 -4.08
N GLY A 680 -12.45 -2.50 -5.23
CA GLY A 680 -12.05 -3.21 -6.46
C GLY A 680 -13.20 -3.68 -7.35
N ALA A 681 -14.41 -3.81 -6.80
CA ALA A 681 -15.60 -4.19 -7.57
C ALA A 681 -16.02 -3.09 -8.59
N GLU A 682 -15.69 -1.85 -8.29
CA GLU A 682 -15.92 -0.64 -9.11
C GLU A 682 -15.06 -0.59 -10.39
N TYR A 683 -13.97 -1.34 -10.45
CA TYR A 683 -13.04 -1.34 -11.57
C TYR A 683 -13.27 -2.57 -12.45
N GLN A 684 -13.77 -2.33 -13.67
CA GLN A 684 -14.19 -3.37 -14.61
C GLN A 684 -13.73 -2.99 -16.02
N GLY A 685 -12.49 -3.36 -16.37
CA GLY A 685 -11.90 -3.00 -17.66
C GLY A 685 -11.77 -1.48 -17.88
N LEU A 686 -12.21 -0.99 -19.04
CA LEU A 686 -12.32 0.44 -19.39
C LEU A 686 -13.76 0.95 -19.21
N ARG A 687 -14.51 0.43 -18.22
CA ARG A 687 -15.83 0.95 -17.87
C ARG A 687 -15.70 2.22 -17.02
N ARG A 688 -16.72 3.09 -17.09
CA ARG A 688 -16.86 4.19 -16.13
C ARG A 688 -16.87 3.62 -14.71
N VAL A 689 -16.29 4.35 -13.77
CA VAL A 689 -16.44 4.05 -12.35
C VAL A 689 -17.92 4.25 -11.96
N PRO A 690 -18.55 3.32 -11.22
CA PRO A 690 -19.90 3.52 -10.70
C PRO A 690 -19.98 4.76 -9.80
N LYS A 691 -21.06 5.53 -9.91
CA LYS A 691 -21.36 6.65 -9.00
C LYS A 691 -22.07 6.06 -7.79
N LEU A 692 -21.28 5.56 -6.85
CA LEU A 692 -21.77 4.95 -5.61
C LEU A 692 -22.74 5.88 -4.88
N TRP A 693 -23.69 5.29 -4.17
CA TRP A 693 -24.78 6.05 -3.56
C TRP A 693 -24.27 7.10 -2.56
N GLU A 694 -24.77 8.32 -2.71
CA GLU A 694 -24.58 9.45 -1.81
C GLU A 694 -25.97 10.06 -1.57
N PRO A 695 -26.41 10.25 -0.32
CA PRO A 695 -27.71 10.85 -0.06
C PRO A 695 -27.72 12.32 -0.51
N GLU A 696 -28.81 12.76 -1.13
CA GLU A 696 -28.96 14.19 -1.49
C GLU A 696 -29.18 15.06 -0.25
N THR A 697 -29.79 14.48 0.79
CA THR A 697 -30.07 15.13 2.07
C THR A 697 -29.87 14.17 3.23
N TYR A 698 -29.54 14.69 4.41
CA TYR A 698 -29.51 13.87 5.64
C TYR A 698 -30.85 13.18 5.92
N GLY A 699 -31.98 13.74 5.47
CA GLY A 699 -33.30 13.13 5.60
C GLY A 699 -33.44 11.79 4.88
N GLU A 700 -32.81 11.60 3.71
CA GLU A 700 -32.80 10.31 2.99
C GLU A 700 -32.06 9.23 3.80
N LEU A 701 -30.93 9.59 4.41
CA LEU A 701 -30.16 8.70 5.26
C LEU A 701 -30.92 8.35 6.55
N TRP A 702 -31.57 9.33 7.19
CA TRP A 702 -32.37 9.09 8.39
C TRP A 702 -33.60 8.22 8.09
N ASP A 703 -34.26 8.41 6.95
CA ASP A 703 -35.36 7.57 6.53
C ASP A 703 -34.92 6.12 6.27
N ALA A 704 -33.72 5.91 5.72
CA ALA A 704 -33.14 4.57 5.55
C ALA A 704 -33.01 3.83 6.90
N TYR A 705 -32.42 4.48 7.91
CA TYR A 705 -32.36 3.93 9.27
C TYR A 705 -33.76 3.69 9.86
N ARG A 706 -34.69 4.64 9.67
CA ARG A 706 -36.08 4.51 10.14
C ARG A 706 -36.74 3.25 9.61
N GLN A 707 -36.62 3.00 8.31
CA GLN A 707 -37.27 1.87 7.64
C GLN A 707 -36.71 0.53 8.12
N VAL A 708 -35.41 0.42 8.38
CA VAL A 708 -34.80 -0.80 8.94
C VAL A 708 -35.19 -0.98 10.40
N TRP A 709 -35.20 0.10 11.19
CA TRP A 709 -35.65 0.06 12.59
C TRP A 709 -37.09 -0.42 12.72
N GLN A 710 -37.99 0.14 11.90
CA GLN A 710 -39.40 -0.28 11.82
C GLN A 710 -39.55 -1.75 11.40
N LEU A 711 -38.78 -2.20 10.40
CA LEU A 711 -38.79 -3.59 9.97
C LEU A 711 -38.46 -4.55 11.11
N LEU A 712 -37.49 -4.22 11.97
CA LEU A 712 -37.15 -5.03 13.13
C LEU A 712 -38.23 -4.96 14.23
N SER A 713 -38.68 -3.75 14.58
CA SER A 713 -39.60 -3.54 15.71
C SER A 713 -40.99 -4.15 15.46
N GLU A 714 -41.52 -4.04 14.24
CA GLU A 714 -42.83 -4.61 13.88
C GLU A 714 -42.87 -6.15 13.93
N GLN A 715 -41.70 -6.80 13.81
CA GLN A 715 -41.60 -8.26 13.75
C GLN A 715 -41.36 -8.92 15.11
N LEU A 716 -41.09 -8.13 16.16
CA LEU A 716 -40.84 -8.66 17.51
C LEU A 716 -41.94 -9.61 18.00
N THR A 717 -43.21 -9.30 17.69
CA THR A 717 -44.36 -10.12 18.11
C THR A 717 -44.48 -11.45 17.35
N ARG A 718 -43.90 -11.55 16.15
CA ARG A 718 -44.06 -12.70 15.24
C ARG A 718 -42.89 -13.67 15.26
N LEU A 719 -41.71 -13.20 15.67
CA LEU A 719 -40.49 -14.01 15.68
C LEU A 719 -40.49 -15.05 16.81
N PRO A 720 -39.89 -16.25 16.56
CA PRO A 720 -39.55 -17.22 17.61
C PRO A 720 -38.63 -16.62 18.68
N GLN A 721 -38.61 -17.21 19.88
CA GLN A 721 -37.90 -16.64 21.04
C GLN A 721 -36.41 -16.34 20.79
N ASP A 722 -35.68 -17.23 20.12
CA ASP A 722 -34.25 -17.06 19.86
C ASP A 722 -33.97 -15.96 18.81
N GLU A 723 -34.79 -15.88 17.78
CA GLU A 723 -34.71 -14.82 16.75
C GLU A 723 -35.16 -13.47 17.32
N ARG A 724 -36.23 -13.46 18.13
CA ARG A 724 -36.73 -12.27 18.84
C ARG A 724 -35.66 -11.70 19.76
N LYS A 725 -34.97 -12.55 20.53
CA LYS A 725 -33.87 -12.12 21.39
C LYS A 725 -32.78 -11.41 20.57
N LYS A 726 -32.32 -12.03 19.47
CA LYS A 726 -31.33 -11.40 18.58
C LYS A 726 -31.82 -10.07 18.00
N THR A 727 -33.09 -9.96 17.63
CA THR A 727 -33.68 -8.69 17.17
C THR A 727 -33.62 -7.62 18.26
N VAL A 728 -33.97 -7.97 19.50
CA VAL A 728 -33.87 -7.06 20.64
C VAL A 728 -32.42 -6.66 20.90
N ASP A 729 -31.48 -7.60 20.88
CA ASP A 729 -30.04 -7.33 21.05
C ASP A 729 -29.56 -6.29 20.01
N ILE A 730 -29.96 -6.43 18.74
CA ILE A 730 -29.63 -5.49 17.67
C ILE A 730 -30.26 -4.11 17.94
N LEU A 731 -31.55 -4.05 18.30
CA LEU A 731 -32.22 -2.77 18.60
C LEU A 731 -31.58 -2.06 19.79
N LEU A 732 -31.29 -2.77 20.88
CA LEU A 732 -30.65 -2.20 22.08
C LEU A 732 -29.20 -1.75 21.80
N ALA A 733 -28.45 -2.49 20.98
CA ALA A 733 -27.09 -2.11 20.59
C ALA A 733 -27.03 -0.80 19.81
N HIS A 734 -28.03 -0.52 18.97
CA HIS A 734 -28.09 0.68 18.13
C HIS A 734 -28.94 1.82 18.74
N ALA A 735 -29.70 1.58 19.81
CA ALA A 735 -30.60 2.55 20.43
C ALA A 735 -29.88 3.84 20.86
N GLY A 736 -28.67 3.73 21.43
CA GLY A 736 -27.90 4.91 21.85
C GLY A 736 -27.46 5.78 20.67
N LYS A 737 -26.99 5.15 19.59
CA LYS A 737 -26.49 5.86 18.40
C LYS A 737 -27.63 6.51 17.62
N LEU A 738 -28.67 5.74 17.30
CA LEU A 738 -29.80 6.21 16.50
C LEU A 738 -30.75 7.12 17.30
N GLY A 739 -30.81 6.96 18.63
CA GLY A 739 -31.59 7.83 19.52
C GLY A 739 -31.15 9.30 19.50
N LYS A 740 -29.89 9.57 19.13
CA LYS A 740 -29.35 10.93 18.97
C LYS A 740 -29.85 11.63 17.71
N ILE A 741 -30.30 10.88 16.71
CA ILE A 741 -30.82 11.45 15.46
C ILE A 741 -32.22 12.01 15.75
N PRO A 742 -32.47 13.34 15.65
CA PRO A 742 -33.72 13.95 16.08
C PRO A 742 -34.97 13.29 15.50
N ASP A 743 -34.92 12.99 14.20
CA ASP A 743 -35.99 12.34 13.44
C ASP A 743 -36.29 10.89 13.87
N LEU A 744 -35.32 10.19 14.47
CA LEU A 744 -35.46 8.79 14.92
C LEU A 744 -35.64 8.66 16.44
N SER A 745 -35.25 9.69 17.18
CA SER A 745 -35.20 9.68 18.64
C SER A 745 -36.48 9.15 19.31
N ASN A 746 -37.65 9.62 18.86
CA ASN A 746 -38.95 9.17 19.37
C ASN A 746 -39.22 7.69 19.11
N ILE A 747 -39.05 7.22 17.87
CA ILE A 747 -39.31 5.81 17.53
C ILE A 747 -38.35 4.88 18.27
N VAL A 748 -37.10 5.30 18.48
CA VAL A 748 -36.10 4.53 19.23
C VAL A 748 -36.51 4.38 20.69
N VAL A 749 -36.78 5.49 21.39
CA VAL A 749 -37.17 5.42 22.81
C VAL A 749 -38.52 4.71 23.01
N ASP A 750 -39.49 4.91 22.10
CA ASP A 750 -40.79 4.21 22.11
C ASP A 750 -40.60 2.69 21.98
N THR A 751 -39.66 2.27 21.12
CA THR A 751 -39.34 0.85 20.91
C THR A 751 -38.70 0.26 22.16
N VAL A 752 -37.75 0.96 22.79
CA VAL A 752 -37.10 0.48 24.03
C VAL A 752 -38.09 0.37 25.18
N ILE A 753 -39.00 1.34 25.33
CA ILE A 753 -40.09 1.29 26.33
C ILE A 753 -41.00 0.08 26.05
N THR A 754 -41.41 -0.13 24.80
CA THR A 754 -42.22 -1.29 24.41
C THR A 754 -41.51 -2.62 24.74
N ILE A 755 -40.22 -2.73 24.43
CA ILE A 755 -39.42 -3.94 24.76
C ILE A 755 -39.41 -4.20 26.27
N ALA A 756 -39.35 -3.14 27.08
CA ALA A 756 -39.36 -3.23 28.53
C ALA A 756 -40.69 -3.72 29.10
N HIS A 757 -41.81 -3.18 28.59
CA HIS A 757 -43.14 -3.52 29.09
C HIS A 757 -43.63 -4.89 28.62
N GLU A 758 -43.26 -5.33 27.42
CA GLU A 758 -43.63 -6.64 26.88
C GLU A 758 -42.76 -7.80 27.43
N GLY A 759 -41.67 -7.49 28.15
CA GLY A 759 -40.84 -8.50 28.81
C GLY A 759 -40.08 -9.43 27.86
N TYR A 760 -39.67 -8.94 26.68
CA TYR A 760 -38.95 -9.75 25.69
C TYR A 760 -37.54 -10.17 26.13
N VAL A 761 -36.93 -9.39 27.03
CA VAL A 761 -35.61 -9.64 27.61
C VAL A 761 -35.66 -9.38 29.11
N ASN A 762 -34.60 -9.80 29.82
CA ASN A 762 -34.48 -9.51 31.25
C ASN A 762 -34.42 -7.99 31.47
N GLN A 763 -35.17 -7.48 32.45
CA GLN A 763 -35.16 -6.05 32.81
C GLN A 763 -33.75 -5.51 33.06
N LYS A 764 -32.84 -6.34 33.58
CA LYS A 764 -31.43 -5.98 33.81
C LYS A 764 -30.71 -5.55 32.51
N GLU A 765 -31.01 -6.18 31.37
CA GLU A 765 -30.41 -5.82 30.06
C GLU A 765 -30.86 -4.42 29.59
N ILE A 766 -32.10 -4.04 29.92
CA ILE A 766 -32.67 -2.73 29.57
C ILE A 766 -32.15 -1.65 30.52
N ILE A 767 -32.03 -1.96 31.82
CA ILE A 767 -31.40 -1.06 32.79
C ILE A 767 -29.94 -0.80 32.41
N GLU A 768 -29.19 -1.84 32.01
CA GLU A 768 -27.82 -1.69 31.50
C GLU A 768 -27.78 -0.81 30.25
N THR A 769 -28.64 -1.09 29.26
CA THR A 769 -28.68 -0.31 28.01
C THR A 769 -29.02 1.16 28.26
N THR A 770 -30.06 1.44 29.06
CA THR A 770 -30.47 2.83 29.38
C THR A 770 -29.43 3.56 30.22
N SER A 771 -28.79 2.87 31.18
CA SER A 771 -27.70 3.44 31.98
C SER A 771 -26.49 3.77 31.11
N ARG A 772 -26.12 2.88 30.17
CA ARG A 772 -25.06 3.12 29.19
C ARG A 772 -25.34 4.33 28.33
N ILE A 773 -26.54 4.41 27.74
CA ILE A 773 -26.96 5.54 26.90
C ILE A 773 -26.83 6.86 27.66
N LEU A 774 -27.37 6.94 28.87
CA LEU A 774 -27.33 8.16 29.71
C LEU A 774 -25.91 8.51 30.14
N TYR A 775 -25.08 7.51 30.48
CA TYR A 775 -23.69 7.75 30.88
C TYR A 775 -22.86 8.40 29.76
N TYR A 776 -22.97 7.88 28.52
CA TYR A 776 -22.23 8.42 27.38
C TYR A 776 -22.71 9.83 27.00
N ASP A 777 -24.03 10.08 27.09
CA ASP A 777 -24.65 11.40 26.95
C ASP A 777 -24.01 12.44 27.90
N ASP A 778 -23.94 12.10 29.19
CA ASP A 778 -23.43 12.98 30.24
C ASP A 778 -21.92 13.29 30.11
N ASN A 779 -21.13 12.32 29.64
CA ASN A 779 -19.66 12.37 29.76
C ASN A 779 -18.90 12.67 28.47
N TYR A 780 -19.49 12.43 27.30
CA TYR A 780 -18.78 12.54 26.02
C TYR A 780 -19.40 13.56 25.06
N GLY A 781 -20.36 14.38 25.53
CA GLY A 781 -20.99 15.42 24.71
C GLY A 781 -21.89 14.85 23.60
N ASP A 782 -22.31 13.60 23.76
CA ASP A 782 -23.41 13.01 23.04
C ASP A 782 -24.67 13.75 23.50
N ASN A 783 -25.35 14.52 22.62
CA ASN A 783 -26.47 15.38 23.03
C ASN A 783 -27.81 14.79 22.59
N LEU A 784 -28.34 13.81 23.32
CA LEU A 784 -29.73 13.40 23.19
C LEU A 784 -30.64 14.62 23.37
N PRO A 785 -31.74 14.73 22.60
CA PRO A 785 -32.74 15.74 22.88
C PRO A 785 -33.23 15.63 24.32
N ILE A 786 -33.36 16.76 25.03
CA ILE A 786 -33.69 16.80 26.47
C ILE A 786 -34.93 15.96 26.81
N GLU A 787 -35.96 16.03 25.97
CA GLU A 787 -37.19 15.25 26.15
C GLU A 787 -36.95 13.73 26.07
N ILE A 788 -36.04 13.30 25.19
CA ILE A 788 -35.70 11.88 24.97
C ILE A 788 -34.84 11.37 26.11
N ARG A 789 -33.86 12.17 26.55
CA ARG A 789 -33.06 11.88 27.75
C ARG A 789 -33.96 11.67 28.98
N GLN A 790 -34.91 12.59 29.22
CA GLN A 790 -35.89 12.47 30.30
C GLN A 790 -36.79 11.23 30.19
N ARG A 791 -37.03 10.72 28.98
CA ARG A 791 -37.80 9.48 28.78
C ARG A 791 -36.96 8.25 29.12
N PHE A 792 -35.68 8.22 28.76
CA PHE A 792 -34.77 7.15 29.18
C PHE A 792 -34.51 7.18 30.69
N GLU A 793 -34.36 8.35 31.31
CA GLU A 793 -34.26 8.50 32.78
C GLU A 793 -35.50 7.94 33.45
N ARG A 794 -36.70 8.34 33.02
CA ARG A 794 -37.96 7.80 33.57
C ARG A 794 -38.08 6.30 33.41
N LEU A 795 -37.74 5.76 32.24
CA LEU A 795 -37.77 4.31 32.02
C LEU A 795 -36.78 3.59 32.93
N ARG A 796 -35.55 4.09 33.06
CA ARG A 796 -34.54 3.52 33.96
C ARG A 796 -35.06 3.54 35.40
N ASP A 797 -35.56 4.68 35.88
CA ASP A 797 -36.01 4.84 37.26
C ASP A 797 -37.27 3.99 37.55
N GLU A 798 -38.17 3.86 36.58
CA GLU A 798 -39.33 2.96 36.65
C GLU A 798 -38.91 1.49 36.78
N LEU A 799 -37.95 1.04 35.95
CA LEU A 799 -37.45 -0.34 35.98
C LEU A 799 -36.59 -0.65 37.21
N VAL A 800 -35.87 0.35 37.73
CA VAL A 800 -35.06 0.21 38.96
C VAL A 800 -35.93 0.20 40.22
N GLY A 801 -37.08 0.89 40.22
CA GLY A 801 -37.94 1.00 41.39
C GLY A 801 -37.33 1.81 42.54
N SER A 802 -38.07 1.92 43.64
CA SER A 802 -37.66 2.71 44.82
C SER A 802 -37.81 1.98 46.15
N ASP A 803 -38.45 0.81 46.14
CA ASP A 803 -38.54 -0.05 47.32
C ASP A 803 -37.25 -0.82 47.56
N PHE A 804 -37.14 -1.42 48.76
CA PHE A 804 -35.94 -2.13 49.18
C PHE A 804 -35.54 -3.25 48.23
N HIS A 805 -36.49 -4.08 47.78
CA HIS A 805 -36.21 -5.21 46.88
C HIS A 805 -35.64 -4.73 45.54
N SER A 806 -36.27 -3.72 44.95
CA SER A 806 -35.85 -3.21 43.63
C SER A 806 -34.47 -2.53 43.67
N LEU A 807 -34.18 -1.77 44.73
CA LEU A 807 -32.85 -1.19 44.96
C LEU A 807 -31.79 -2.26 45.23
N MET A 808 -32.14 -3.34 45.95
CA MET A 808 -31.26 -4.49 46.13
C MET A 808 -30.96 -5.17 44.78
N GLN A 809 -31.96 -5.38 43.92
CA GLN A 809 -31.75 -5.95 42.59
C GLN A 809 -30.84 -5.08 41.70
N ARG A 810 -30.96 -3.74 41.77
CA ARG A 810 -30.12 -2.81 41.00
C ARG A 810 -28.69 -2.67 41.52
N TYR A 811 -28.50 -2.50 42.82
CA TYR A 811 -27.18 -2.15 43.37
C TYR A 811 -26.40 -3.38 43.87
N VAL A 812 -27.11 -4.42 44.34
CA VAL A 812 -26.51 -5.69 44.80
C VAL A 812 -26.57 -6.74 43.69
N GLY A 813 -27.66 -6.79 42.93
CA GLY A 813 -27.91 -7.80 41.88
C GLY A 813 -27.34 -7.50 40.49
N MET A 814 -26.75 -6.32 40.27
CA MET A 814 -26.13 -5.91 39.01
C MET A 814 -24.75 -5.29 39.25
N ASP A 815 -23.89 -5.30 38.23
CA ASP A 815 -22.53 -4.76 38.26
C ASP A 815 -22.20 -4.07 36.92
N LEU A 816 -22.68 -2.83 36.77
CA LEU A 816 -22.54 -2.09 35.51
C LEU A 816 -21.14 -1.50 35.35
N LEU A 817 -20.67 -1.36 34.11
CA LEU A 817 -19.38 -0.73 33.82
C LEU A 817 -19.43 0.76 34.15
N GLU A 818 -20.54 1.41 33.81
CA GLU A 818 -20.81 2.84 33.99
C GLU A 818 -20.79 3.25 35.47
N ASP A 819 -21.11 2.33 36.37
CA ASP A 819 -21.03 2.53 37.83
C ASP A 819 -19.56 2.63 38.32
N LYS A 820 -18.61 2.13 37.52
CA LYS A 820 -17.16 2.05 37.83
C LYS A 820 -16.30 3.04 37.05
N LEU A 821 -16.81 3.61 35.96
CA LEU A 821 -16.06 4.55 35.13
C LEU A 821 -15.91 5.88 35.89
N LYS A 822 -14.66 6.24 36.22
CA LYS A 822 -14.30 7.32 37.15
C LYS A 822 -14.58 8.70 36.58
N GLU A 823 -15.22 9.56 37.38
CA GLU A 823 -15.55 10.92 36.97
C GLU A 823 -14.66 12.03 37.59
N ASN A 824 -13.87 11.82 38.65
CA ASN A 824 -13.02 12.87 39.25
C ASN A 824 -11.83 12.30 40.06
N GLU A 825 -10.86 13.16 40.40
CA GLU A 825 -9.59 12.86 41.10
C GLU A 825 -9.74 12.05 42.42
N ASP A 826 -10.92 12.02 43.04
CA ASP A 826 -11.16 11.37 44.34
C ASP A 826 -11.63 9.89 44.28
N GLY A 827 -11.90 9.35 43.09
CA GLY A 827 -12.03 7.89 42.91
C GLY A 827 -13.15 7.15 43.68
N ALA A 828 -14.22 7.84 44.11
CA ALA A 828 -15.32 7.21 44.86
C ALA A 828 -16.25 6.36 43.98
N ASP A 829 -16.59 5.16 44.45
CA ASP A 829 -17.54 4.22 43.82
C ASP A 829 -18.99 4.70 44.00
N ARG A 830 -19.72 4.93 42.90
CA ARG A 830 -21.09 5.47 42.91
C ARG A 830 -22.11 4.54 43.56
N VAL A 831 -21.84 3.24 43.60
CA VAL A 831 -22.73 2.23 44.19
C VAL A 831 -22.56 2.14 45.70
N GLN A 832 -21.39 2.50 46.22
CA GLN A 832 -21.03 2.34 47.63
C GLN A 832 -22.01 3.00 48.61
N PRO A 833 -22.45 4.27 48.43
CA PRO A 833 -23.42 4.89 49.35
C PRO A 833 -24.77 4.18 49.39
N HIS A 834 -25.22 3.61 48.25
CA HIS A 834 -26.47 2.86 48.19
C HIS A 834 -26.36 1.53 48.96
N LEU A 835 -25.22 0.84 48.87
CA LEU A 835 -24.97 -0.39 49.62
C LEU A 835 -24.97 -0.15 51.14
N GLU A 836 -24.42 0.96 51.60
CA GLU A 836 -24.41 1.34 53.02
C GLU A 836 -25.83 1.58 53.55
N ILE A 837 -26.67 2.31 52.79
CA ILE A 837 -28.08 2.57 53.15
C ILE A 837 -28.86 1.25 53.20
N LEU A 838 -28.71 0.39 52.18
CA LEU A 838 -29.41 -0.90 52.12
C LEU A 838 -28.97 -1.82 53.27
N ALA A 839 -27.69 -1.85 53.62
CA ALA A 839 -27.18 -2.64 54.74
C ALA A 839 -27.72 -2.14 56.09
N GLN A 840 -27.86 -0.81 56.26
CA GLN A 840 -28.48 -0.22 57.45
C GLN A 840 -29.95 -0.61 57.57
N GLN A 841 -30.71 -0.49 56.50
CA GLN A 841 -32.13 -0.89 56.47
C GLN A 841 -32.30 -2.39 56.77
N ALA A 842 -31.46 -3.25 56.16
CA ALA A 842 -31.46 -4.69 56.41
C ALA A 842 -31.12 -5.07 57.87
N SER A 843 -30.30 -4.26 58.55
CA SER A 843 -29.95 -4.47 59.95
C SER A 843 -31.01 -3.95 60.93
N GLU A 844 -31.72 -2.87 60.57
CA GLU A 844 -32.79 -2.29 61.39
C GLU A 844 -34.08 -3.12 61.32
N ASP A 845 -34.38 -3.70 60.16
CA ASP A 845 -35.51 -4.61 59.95
C ASP A 845 -35.04 -5.94 59.31
N PRO A 846 -34.73 -6.96 60.13
CA PRO A 846 -34.30 -8.27 59.63
C PRO A 846 -35.31 -8.97 58.71
N THR A 847 -36.59 -8.57 58.73
CA THR A 847 -37.60 -9.16 57.84
C THR A 847 -37.38 -8.78 56.37
N LEU A 848 -36.84 -7.58 56.11
CA LEU A 848 -36.44 -7.14 54.77
C LEU A 848 -35.30 -8.02 54.24
N LEU A 849 -34.27 -8.26 55.06
CA LEU A 849 -33.16 -9.13 54.69
C LEU A 849 -33.65 -10.55 54.40
N GLN A 850 -34.51 -11.10 55.26
CA GLN A 850 -35.02 -12.47 55.13
C GLN A 850 -35.70 -12.73 53.78
N ALA A 851 -36.40 -11.73 53.22
CA ALA A 851 -37.04 -11.83 51.92
C ALA A 851 -36.03 -11.94 50.76
N GLU A 852 -34.84 -11.33 50.90
CA GLU A 852 -33.81 -11.29 49.86
C GLU A 852 -32.80 -12.45 49.94
N LEU A 853 -32.72 -13.13 51.10
CA LEU A 853 -31.67 -14.13 51.37
C LEU A 853 -31.59 -15.25 50.31
N SER A 854 -32.72 -15.65 49.73
CA SER A 854 -32.78 -16.76 48.78
C SER A 854 -31.94 -16.55 47.52
N TRP A 855 -31.84 -15.32 47.01
CA TRP A 855 -31.02 -14.99 45.83
C TRP A 855 -29.68 -14.35 46.21
N LEU A 856 -29.56 -13.72 47.39
CA LEU A 856 -28.30 -13.15 47.87
C LEU A 856 -27.18 -14.19 48.02
N VAL A 857 -27.54 -15.43 48.30
CA VAL A 857 -26.62 -16.57 48.42
C VAL A 857 -26.39 -17.29 47.08
N THR A 858 -26.68 -16.65 45.93
CA THR A 858 -26.49 -17.20 44.59
C THR A 858 -25.63 -16.28 43.70
N THR A 859 -25.28 -16.74 42.50
CA THR A 859 -24.51 -15.95 41.51
C THR A 859 -25.26 -14.72 40.96
N GLU A 860 -26.52 -14.51 41.34
CA GLU A 860 -27.31 -13.34 41.00
C GLU A 860 -26.85 -12.07 41.75
N ALA A 861 -26.29 -12.22 42.95
CA ALA A 861 -25.77 -11.11 43.75
C ALA A 861 -24.37 -10.67 43.28
N LYS A 862 -24.30 -10.00 42.12
CA LYS A 862 -23.04 -9.55 41.50
C LYS A 862 -22.19 -8.67 42.43
N ASN A 863 -22.82 -7.77 43.18
CA ASN A 863 -22.20 -6.93 44.22
C ASN A 863 -22.37 -7.51 45.64
N GLY A 864 -22.78 -8.77 45.77
CA GLY A 864 -23.08 -9.42 47.05
C GLY A 864 -21.96 -9.32 48.08
N TYR A 865 -20.70 -9.43 47.66
CA TYR A 865 -19.55 -9.28 48.56
C TYR A 865 -19.50 -7.91 49.24
N LYS A 866 -19.70 -6.82 48.49
CA LYS A 866 -19.68 -5.46 49.05
C LYS A 866 -20.84 -5.27 50.03
N PHE A 867 -22.03 -5.74 49.65
CA PHE A 867 -23.21 -5.68 50.53
C PHE A 867 -23.01 -6.48 51.83
N GLY A 868 -22.51 -7.72 51.74
CA GLY A 868 -22.22 -8.55 52.91
C GLY A 868 -21.18 -7.94 53.84
N TYR A 869 -20.18 -7.25 53.27
CA TYR A 869 -19.19 -6.51 54.03
C TYR A 869 -19.80 -5.32 54.78
N GLU A 870 -20.65 -4.51 54.16
CA GLU A 870 -21.35 -3.43 54.86
C GLU A 870 -22.27 -3.96 55.97
N LEU A 871 -23.03 -5.03 55.70
CA LEU A 871 -23.90 -5.64 56.70
C LEU A 871 -23.12 -6.16 57.92
N GLY A 872 -21.96 -6.79 57.69
CA GLY A 872 -21.08 -7.27 58.76
C GLY A 872 -20.47 -6.16 59.61
N LYS A 873 -20.26 -4.95 59.05
CA LYS A 873 -19.79 -3.80 59.85
C LYS A 873 -20.81 -3.37 60.88
N ILE A 874 -22.10 -3.42 60.52
CA ILE A 874 -23.23 -2.96 61.32
C ILE A 874 -23.61 -3.99 62.39
N ASP A 875 -23.61 -5.29 62.06
CA ASP A 875 -23.91 -6.39 63.00
C ASP A 875 -22.75 -6.68 63.97
N LYS A 876 -22.63 -5.85 65.02
CA LYS A 876 -21.51 -5.88 65.99
C LYS A 876 -21.35 -7.20 66.75
N GLY A 877 -22.39 -8.02 66.87
CA GLY A 877 -22.36 -9.31 67.57
C GLY A 877 -22.34 -10.53 66.65
N PHE A 878 -22.37 -10.30 65.33
CA PHE A 878 -22.59 -11.31 64.31
C PHE A 878 -23.83 -12.18 64.57
N CYS A 879 -24.90 -11.55 65.08
CA CYS A 879 -26.14 -12.21 65.46
C CYS A 879 -26.91 -12.76 64.25
N LEU A 880 -26.67 -12.20 63.06
CA LEU A 880 -27.28 -12.63 61.80
C LEU A 880 -26.61 -13.89 61.22
N LEU A 881 -25.38 -14.22 61.65
CA LEU A 881 -24.60 -15.31 61.07
C LEU A 881 -25.34 -16.68 61.02
N PRO A 882 -26.05 -17.14 62.07
CA PRO A 882 -26.81 -18.39 61.99
C PRO A 882 -27.84 -18.38 60.86
N THR A 883 -28.58 -17.27 60.72
CA THR A 883 -29.58 -17.09 59.66
C THR A 883 -28.93 -17.08 58.27
N LEU A 884 -27.79 -16.41 58.11
CA LEU A 884 -27.06 -16.38 56.83
C LEU A 884 -26.53 -17.77 56.44
N LEU A 885 -26.02 -18.54 57.41
CA LEU A 885 -25.58 -19.91 57.19
C LEU A 885 -26.74 -20.83 56.85
N ASP A 886 -27.89 -20.67 57.52
CA ASP A 886 -29.11 -21.42 57.19
C ASP A 886 -29.62 -21.09 55.78
N ALA A 887 -29.56 -19.82 55.35
CA ALA A 887 -29.87 -19.45 53.97
C ALA A 887 -28.91 -20.11 52.98
N GLN A 888 -27.60 -20.13 53.28
CA GLN A 888 -26.60 -20.78 52.44
C GLN A 888 -26.81 -22.31 52.34
N ARG A 889 -27.23 -22.97 53.43
CA ARG A 889 -27.56 -24.41 53.43
C ARG A 889 -28.73 -24.74 52.51
N ASN A 890 -29.69 -23.83 52.42
CA ASN A 890 -30.92 -24.00 51.66
C ASN A 890 -30.84 -23.41 50.23
N ALA A 891 -29.68 -22.92 49.81
CA ALA A 891 -29.47 -22.37 48.47
C ALA A 891 -29.61 -23.47 47.40
N SER A 892 -30.32 -23.16 46.31
CA SER A 892 -30.54 -24.05 45.17
C SER A 892 -29.37 -24.04 44.15
N ASP A 893 -29.61 -24.54 42.93
CA ASP A 893 -28.65 -24.46 41.81
C ASP A 893 -28.12 -23.02 41.62
N ASN A 894 -26.80 -22.87 41.41
CA ASN A 894 -26.03 -21.60 41.37
C ASN A 894 -25.75 -20.91 42.72
N ALA A 895 -25.71 -21.65 43.83
CA ALA A 895 -25.24 -21.15 45.12
C ALA A 895 -23.86 -20.45 45.01
N SER A 896 -23.71 -19.33 45.72
CA SER A 896 -22.51 -18.50 45.75
C SER A 896 -22.27 -17.96 47.14
N VAL A 897 -21.04 -18.07 47.64
CA VAL A 897 -20.66 -17.50 48.92
C VAL A 897 -20.07 -16.09 48.80
N TYR A 898 -20.31 -15.38 47.68
CA TYR A 898 -19.83 -14.00 47.51
C TYR A 898 -20.32 -13.09 48.64
N PHE A 899 -21.63 -13.10 48.90
CA PHE A 899 -22.26 -12.33 49.97
C PHE A 899 -21.75 -12.73 51.36
N LEU A 900 -21.79 -14.04 51.65
CA LEU A 900 -21.31 -14.56 52.93
C LEU A 900 -19.82 -14.29 53.16
N GLY A 901 -19.00 -14.34 52.10
CA GLY A 901 -17.57 -14.03 52.14
C GLY A 901 -17.28 -12.58 52.55
N GLY A 902 -18.10 -11.63 52.08
CA GLY A 902 -18.02 -10.23 52.51
C GLY A 902 -18.34 -10.06 54.00
N TYR A 903 -19.35 -10.78 54.50
CA TYR A 903 -19.69 -10.77 55.91
C TYR A 903 -18.59 -11.42 56.77
N PHE A 904 -18.08 -12.59 56.36
CA PHE A 904 -16.97 -13.27 57.01
C PHE A 904 -15.68 -12.43 57.01
N ARG A 905 -15.47 -11.58 56.00
CA ARG A 905 -14.34 -10.65 55.96
C ARG A 905 -14.35 -9.72 57.18
N VAL A 906 -15.52 -9.24 57.60
CA VAL A 906 -15.64 -8.40 58.80
C VAL A 906 -15.38 -9.20 60.08
N ILE A 907 -15.83 -10.46 60.15
CA ILE A 907 -15.50 -11.35 61.28
C ILE A 907 -13.98 -11.51 61.38
N PHE A 908 -13.31 -11.79 60.26
CA PHE A 908 -11.85 -11.92 60.21
C PHE A 908 -11.13 -10.66 60.70
N GLU A 909 -11.60 -9.47 60.30
CA GLU A 909 -10.98 -8.19 60.68
C GLU A 909 -11.24 -7.78 62.13
N LYS A 910 -12.39 -8.14 62.72
CA LYS A 910 -12.78 -7.76 64.10
C LYS A 910 -12.45 -8.81 65.15
N ASP A 911 -12.59 -10.10 64.85
CA ASP A 911 -12.37 -11.23 65.76
C ASP A 911 -11.87 -12.48 65.00
N LEU A 912 -10.54 -12.55 64.82
CA LEU A 912 -9.86 -13.68 64.16
C LEU A 912 -10.14 -15.02 64.85
N ALA A 913 -10.25 -15.06 66.18
CA ALA A 913 -10.47 -16.30 66.92
C ALA A 913 -11.89 -16.83 66.70
N GLN A 914 -12.89 -15.94 66.68
CA GLN A 914 -14.25 -16.28 66.30
C GLN A 914 -14.32 -16.75 64.84
N TRP A 915 -13.66 -16.06 63.91
CA TRP A 915 -13.61 -16.47 62.50
C TRP A 915 -13.06 -17.90 62.31
N GLU A 916 -11.92 -18.22 62.95
CA GLU A 916 -11.35 -19.59 62.92
C GLU A 916 -12.31 -20.63 63.50
N LYS A 917 -12.95 -20.31 64.63
CA LYS A 917 -13.92 -21.19 65.28
C LYS A 917 -15.12 -21.46 64.39
N GLN A 918 -15.61 -20.46 63.65
CA GLN A 918 -16.72 -20.64 62.72
C GLN A 918 -16.32 -21.51 61.53
N LEU A 919 -15.15 -21.30 60.93
CA LEU A 919 -14.67 -22.18 59.85
C LEU A 919 -14.47 -23.63 60.32
N ASP A 920 -14.00 -23.86 61.55
CA ASP A 920 -13.92 -25.21 62.11
C ASP A 920 -15.30 -25.85 62.31
N ALA A 921 -16.29 -25.08 62.75
CA ALA A 921 -17.65 -25.57 62.90
C ALA A 921 -18.28 -26.03 61.57
N LEU A 922 -17.86 -25.43 60.44
CA LEU A 922 -18.33 -25.80 59.11
C LEU A 922 -17.73 -27.12 58.59
N ILE A 923 -16.63 -27.63 59.16
CA ILE A 923 -16.00 -28.87 58.68
C ILE A 923 -16.96 -30.07 58.79
N GLY A 924 -17.72 -30.13 59.89
CA GLY A 924 -18.71 -31.19 60.12
C GLY A 924 -20.05 -30.99 59.40
N ASP A 925 -20.24 -29.86 58.73
CA ASP A 925 -21.46 -29.55 57.97
C ASP A 925 -21.34 -30.10 56.55
N THR A 926 -22.01 -31.21 56.26
CA THR A 926 -21.91 -31.90 54.96
C THR A 926 -22.40 -31.08 53.78
N THR A 927 -23.12 -29.99 54.03
CA THR A 927 -23.60 -29.07 52.98
C THR A 927 -22.63 -27.92 52.80
N LEU A 928 -22.15 -27.32 53.90
CA LEU A 928 -21.32 -26.11 53.85
C LEU A 928 -19.81 -26.37 53.81
N ASN A 929 -19.33 -27.56 54.13
CA ASN A 929 -17.89 -27.85 54.14
C ASN A 929 -17.21 -27.62 52.78
N LEU A 930 -17.94 -27.82 51.67
CA LEU A 930 -17.49 -27.52 50.30
C LEU A 930 -17.26 -26.03 50.05
N THR A 931 -17.88 -25.15 50.84
CA THR A 931 -17.78 -23.69 50.70
C THR A 931 -16.60 -23.08 51.45
N ILE A 932 -15.95 -23.86 52.34
CA ILE A 932 -14.83 -23.40 53.17
C ILE A 932 -13.70 -22.79 52.34
N PRO A 933 -13.25 -23.37 51.21
CA PRO A 933 -12.21 -22.78 50.38
C PRO A 933 -12.60 -21.39 49.89
N ASP A 934 -13.79 -21.21 49.32
CA ASP A 934 -14.24 -19.92 48.80
C ASP A 934 -14.47 -18.88 49.92
N LEU A 935 -15.05 -19.29 51.05
CA LEU A 935 -15.25 -18.40 52.20
C LEU A 935 -13.92 -17.92 52.75
N THR A 936 -12.94 -18.82 52.89
CA THR A 936 -11.60 -18.49 53.36
C THR A 936 -10.92 -17.53 52.36
N HIS A 937 -10.97 -17.81 51.07
CA HIS A 937 -10.40 -16.94 50.02
C HIS A 937 -10.94 -15.51 50.09
N ARG A 938 -12.25 -15.36 50.29
CA ARG A 938 -12.94 -14.07 50.31
C ARG A 938 -12.78 -13.30 51.62
N SER A 939 -12.58 -13.99 52.74
CA SER A 939 -12.53 -13.35 54.06
C SER A 939 -11.13 -13.19 54.62
N GLY A 940 -10.29 -14.22 54.60
CA GLY A 940 -8.95 -14.18 55.16
C GLY A 940 -8.25 -15.53 55.11
N LEU A 941 -6.92 -15.54 55.18
CA LEU A 941 -6.13 -16.78 55.12
C LEU A 941 -5.03 -16.74 56.18
N THR A 942 -4.99 -17.78 57.01
CA THR A 942 -4.00 -18.05 58.06
C THR A 942 -3.34 -19.41 57.79
N ASP A 943 -2.23 -19.74 58.45
CA ASP A 943 -1.60 -21.07 58.37
C ASP A 943 -2.55 -22.20 58.80
N ARG A 944 -3.38 -21.94 59.82
CA ARG A 944 -4.40 -22.89 60.28
C ARG A 944 -5.48 -23.11 59.23
N ALA A 945 -5.98 -22.04 58.61
CA ALA A 945 -6.94 -22.14 57.52
C ALA A 945 -6.34 -22.79 56.26
N GLY A 946 -5.07 -22.51 55.97
CA GLY A 946 -4.31 -23.15 54.90
C GLY A 946 -4.19 -24.66 55.10
N SER A 947 -3.85 -25.08 56.32
CA SER A 947 -3.81 -26.49 56.72
C SER A 947 -5.19 -27.15 56.68
N ARG A 948 -6.25 -26.42 57.07
CA ARG A 948 -7.64 -26.88 57.02
C ARG A 948 -8.05 -27.22 55.58
N ILE A 949 -7.79 -26.33 54.62
CA ILE A 949 -8.09 -26.55 53.20
C ILE A 949 -7.32 -27.77 52.66
N LEU A 950 -6.03 -27.88 53.00
CA LEU A 950 -5.22 -29.02 52.58
C LEU A 950 -5.77 -30.34 53.13
N ASN A 951 -6.18 -30.39 54.39
CA ASN A 951 -6.76 -31.59 55.00
C ASN A 951 -8.11 -31.96 54.36
N LEU A 952 -8.99 -30.98 54.10
CA LEU A 952 -10.24 -31.22 53.36
C LEU A 952 -9.99 -31.83 51.97
N ALA A 953 -8.93 -31.39 51.29
CA ALA A 953 -8.55 -31.94 49.98
C ALA A 953 -7.97 -33.36 50.09
N LYS A 954 -7.13 -33.62 51.08
CA LYS A 954 -6.57 -34.97 51.36
C LYS A 954 -7.66 -35.98 51.75
N ASP A 955 -8.68 -35.53 52.48
CA ASP A 955 -9.83 -36.34 52.86
C ASP A 955 -10.84 -36.54 51.72
N GLY A 956 -10.60 -35.92 50.55
CA GLY A 956 -11.47 -36.03 49.37
C GLY A 956 -12.78 -35.26 49.46
N ILE A 957 -12.93 -34.36 50.44
CA ILE A 957 -14.12 -33.52 50.60
C ILE A 957 -14.14 -32.44 49.52
N ILE A 958 -12.99 -31.82 49.22
CA ILE A 958 -12.85 -30.84 48.13
C ILE A 958 -11.87 -31.34 47.06
N GLY A 959 -12.10 -30.96 45.80
CA GLY A 959 -11.17 -31.25 44.69
C GLY A 959 -10.03 -30.24 44.55
N ILE A 960 -8.99 -30.62 43.80
CA ILE A 960 -7.81 -29.78 43.49
C ILE A 960 -8.15 -28.41 42.89
N ASP A 961 -9.26 -28.30 42.16
CA ASP A 961 -9.67 -27.05 41.51
C ASP A 961 -9.99 -25.94 42.51
N HIS A 962 -10.33 -26.28 43.77
CA HIS A 962 -10.58 -25.31 44.84
C HIS A 962 -9.32 -24.53 45.26
N PHE A 963 -8.11 -25.01 44.92
CA PHE A 963 -6.89 -24.22 45.12
C PHE A 963 -6.74 -23.12 44.06
N GLY A 964 -7.43 -23.25 42.92
CA GLY A 964 -7.38 -22.30 41.81
C GLY A 964 -7.88 -20.90 42.17
N ILE A 965 -8.82 -20.77 43.10
CA ILE A 965 -9.33 -19.46 43.54
C ILE A 965 -8.23 -18.61 44.21
N TYR A 966 -7.28 -19.25 44.91
CA TYR A 966 -6.16 -18.61 45.60
C TYR A 966 -5.07 -18.10 44.67
N VAL A 967 -5.13 -18.48 43.39
CA VAL A 967 -4.34 -17.85 42.33
C VAL A 967 -4.75 -16.39 42.17
N TYR A 968 -5.92 -15.95 42.63
CA TYR A 968 -6.37 -14.57 42.54
C TYR A 968 -6.30 -13.87 43.90
N GLY A 969 -5.88 -12.59 43.91
CA GLY A 969 -5.70 -11.79 45.13
C GLY A 969 -4.35 -11.97 45.83
N LYS A 970 -4.25 -11.55 47.09
CA LYS A 970 -3.02 -11.56 47.91
C LYS A 970 -3.11 -12.48 49.13
N ALA A 971 -4.16 -13.30 49.23
CA ALA A 971 -4.44 -14.07 50.43
C ALA A 971 -3.28 -15.01 50.81
N THR A 972 -2.63 -15.63 49.82
CA THR A 972 -1.51 -16.55 50.01
C THR A 972 -0.25 -15.91 50.61
N GLU A 973 -0.11 -14.57 50.57
CA GLU A 973 1.03 -13.86 51.18
C GLU A 973 1.10 -14.02 52.71
N ASN A 974 -0.02 -14.39 53.32
CA ASN A 974 -0.17 -14.63 54.76
C ASN A 974 0.21 -16.04 55.20
N LEU A 975 0.42 -16.98 54.26
CA LEU A 975 0.87 -18.33 54.58
C LEU A 975 2.38 -18.36 54.85
N SER A 976 2.80 -19.14 55.83
CA SER A 976 4.19 -19.54 55.99
C SER A 976 4.66 -20.40 54.81
N GLU A 977 5.97 -20.36 54.55
CA GLU A 977 6.59 -21.11 53.45
C GLU A 977 6.40 -22.62 53.63
N GLU A 978 6.34 -23.11 54.87
CA GLU A 978 6.07 -24.51 55.19
C GLU A 978 4.68 -24.93 54.71
N VAL A 979 3.62 -24.22 55.13
CA VAL A 979 2.24 -24.54 54.71
C VAL A 979 2.08 -24.36 53.20
N PHE A 980 2.61 -23.29 52.62
CA PHE A 980 2.55 -23.06 51.18
C PHE A 980 3.26 -24.17 50.39
N THR A 981 4.43 -24.62 50.84
CA THR A 981 5.17 -25.72 50.18
C THR A 981 4.34 -27.00 50.15
N THR A 982 3.67 -27.35 51.27
CA THR A 982 2.80 -28.53 51.31
C THR A 982 1.61 -28.45 50.35
N TRP A 983 1.10 -27.25 50.04
CA TRP A 983 0.08 -27.07 49.00
C TRP A 983 0.62 -27.39 47.61
N ILE A 984 1.81 -26.87 47.27
CA ILE A 984 2.43 -27.08 45.97
C ILE A 984 2.79 -28.56 45.78
N GLU A 985 3.38 -29.20 46.79
CA GLU A 985 3.70 -30.64 46.76
C GLU A 985 2.45 -31.50 46.59
N PHE A 986 1.36 -31.16 47.26
CA PHE A 986 0.07 -31.85 47.09
C PHE A 986 -0.44 -31.73 45.65
N LEU A 987 -0.45 -30.53 45.07
CA LEU A 987 -0.89 -30.31 43.68
C LEU A 987 0.02 -31.04 42.67
N LEU A 988 1.34 -31.06 42.90
CA LEU A 988 2.31 -31.76 42.05
C LEU A 988 2.26 -33.29 42.19
N SER A 989 1.51 -33.83 43.14
CA SER A 989 1.31 -35.29 43.26
C SER A 989 0.31 -35.85 42.23
N PHE A 990 -0.42 -34.98 41.51
CA PHE A 990 -1.42 -35.36 40.52
C PHE A 990 -0.88 -35.29 39.09
N MET A 991 -1.19 -36.31 38.28
CA MET A 991 -0.96 -36.30 36.82
C MET A 991 -2.10 -35.58 36.09
N ASP A 992 -2.37 -34.34 36.49
CA ASP A 992 -3.47 -33.51 35.99
C ASP A 992 -2.97 -32.13 35.54
N LYS A 993 -3.48 -31.64 34.39
CA LYS A 993 -3.04 -30.35 33.83
C LYS A 993 -3.55 -29.16 34.65
N SER A 994 -4.76 -29.24 35.22
CA SER A 994 -5.33 -28.19 36.08
C SER A 994 -4.49 -28.05 37.35
N ALA A 995 -4.14 -29.16 38.00
CA ALA A 995 -3.31 -29.18 39.20
C ALA A 995 -1.97 -28.44 39.01
N VAL A 996 -1.24 -28.75 37.94
CA VAL A 996 0.06 -28.13 37.64
C VAL A 996 -0.09 -26.66 37.23
N SER A 997 -1.15 -26.31 36.49
CA SER A 997 -1.45 -24.93 36.14
C SER A 997 -1.74 -24.07 37.39
N ILE A 998 -2.51 -24.62 38.34
CA ILE A 998 -2.78 -23.96 39.63
C ILE A 998 -1.47 -23.82 40.42
N ALA A 999 -0.66 -24.88 40.51
CA ALA A 999 0.62 -24.86 41.21
C ALA A 999 1.58 -23.79 40.65
N LEU A 1000 1.76 -23.71 39.33
CA LEU A 1000 2.59 -22.69 38.67
C LEU A 1000 2.13 -21.27 39.01
N SER A 1001 0.82 -21.05 38.98
CA SER A 1001 0.24 -19.73 39.19
C SER A 1001 0.34 -19.28 40.65
N LEU A 1002 0.08 -20.20 41.60
CA LEU A 1002 0.27 -19.98 43.03
C LEU A 1002 1.74 -19.72 43.35
N TYR A 1003 2.64 -20.56 42.84
CA TYR A 1003 4.09 -20.48 43.08
C TYR A 1003 4.65 -19.14 42.61
N HIS A 1004 4.32 -18.75 41.38
CA HIS A 1004 4.77 -17.46 40.83
C HIS A 1004 4.29 -16.28 41.67
N ARG A 1005 3.02 -16.29 42.12
CA ARG A 1005 2.50 -15.20 42.97
C ARG A 1005 3.13 -15.14 44.34
N TYR A 1006 3.31 -16.29 45.00
CA TYR A 1006 3.82 -16.33 46.37
C TYR A 1006 5.25 -15.78 46.45
N TYR A 1007 6.08 -16.10 45.46
CA TYR A 1007 7.48 -15.66 45.39
C TYR A 1007 7.72 -14.40 44.52
N ASP A 1008 6.68 -13.69 44.07
CA ASP A 1008 6.82 -12.45 43.29
C ASP A 1008 7.54 -11.32 44.08
N ASN A 1009 8.18 -10.39 43.37
CA ASN A 1009 9.24 -9.42 43.76
C ASN A 1009 8.98 -8.43 44.93
N ARG A 1010 8.02 -8.68 45.81
CA ARG A 1010 7.65 -7.77 46.93
C ARG A 1010 8.24 -8.17 48.28
N LYS A 1011 8.85 -9.36 48.39
CA LYS A 1011 9.63 -9.82 49.56
C LYS A 1011 11.01 -10.31 49.11
N PRO A 1012 12.03 -9.43 49.00
CA PRO A 1012 13.37 -9.78 48.50
C PRO A 1012 14.13 -10.84 49.33
N SER A 1013 13.59 -11.29 50.46
CA SER A 1013 14.18 -12.31 51.34
C SER A 1013 13.85 -13.75 50.95
N MET A 1014 12.86 -14.00 50.09
CA MET A 1014 12.43 -15.36 49.72
C MET A 1014 13.05 -15.75 48.37
N VAL A 1015 13.80 -16.85 48.36
CA VAL A 1015 14.44 -17.42 47.17
C VAL A 1015 13.66 -18.66 46.76
N PHE A 1016 13.40 -18.85 45.48
CA PHE A 1016 12.70 -20.03 44.96
C PHE A 1016 13.37 -21.33 45.44
N PRO A 1017 12.68 -22.25 46.14
CA PRO A 1017 13.29 -23.51 46.58
C PRO A 1017 13.72 -24.39 45.40
N ARG A 1018 15.05 -24.59 45.22
CA ARG A 1018 15.67 -25.23 44.04
C ARG A 1018 14.94 -26.49 43.56
N ASP A 1019 14.79 -27.48 44.44
CA ASP A 1019 14.31 -28.81 44.04
C ASP A 1019 12.81 -28.78 43.71
N LEU A 1020 12.01 -28.02 44.47
CA LEU A 1020 10.59 -27.82 44.20
C LEU A 1020 10.35 -27.03 42.90
N THR A 1021 11.13 -25.96 42.64
CA THR A 1021 11.02 -25.21 41.38
C THR A 1021 11.36 -26.09 40.19
N PHE A 1022 12.42 -26.90 40.30
CA PHE A 1022 12.83 -27.78 39.22
C PHE A 1022 11.76 -28.83 38.95
N GLN A 1023 11.20 -29.45 39.98
CA GLN A 1023 10.08 -30.39 39.85
C GLN A 1023 8.85 -29.74 39.19
N LEU A 1024 8.53 -28.49 39.57
CA LEU A 1024 7.43 -27.72 39.00
C LEU A 1024 7.64 -27.42 37.50
N LEU A 1025 8.84 -26.99 37.10
CA LEU A 1025 9.16 -26.64 35.71
C LEU A 1025 9.28 -27.87 34.80
N THR A 1026 9.59 -29.04 35.37
CA THR A 1026 9.86 -30.30 34.64
C THR A 1026 8.79 -31.36 34.85
N HIS A 1027 7.64 -31.00 35.42
CA HIS A 1027 6.57 -31.96 35.71
C HIS A 1027 6.13 -32.71 34.43
N PRO A 1028 6.01 -34.05 34.44
CA PRO A 1028 5.78 -34.84 33.22
C PRO A 1028 4.56 -34.42 32.38
N ILE A 1029 3.51 -33.89 33.01
CA ILE A 1029 2.29 -33.43 32.32
C ILE A 1029 2.55 -32.23 31.38
N LEU A 1030 3.57 -31.43 31.65
CA LEU A 1030 3.98 -30.28 30.82
C LEU A 1030 4.54 -30.74 29.47
N SER A 1031 4.99 -31.99 29.40
CA SER A 1031 5.59 -32.63 28.23
C SER A 1031 4.63 -33.58 27.47
N GLY A 1032 3.38 -33.72 27.92
CA GLY A 1032 2.43 -34.71 27.38
C GLY A 1032 1.74 -34.30 26.08
N GLU A 1033 1.56 -35.25 25.15
CA GLU A 1033 0.78 -35.04 23.91
C GLU A 1033 -0.72 -35.01 24.19
N SER A 1034 -1.42 -34.01 23.66
CA SER A 1034 -2.89 -33.98 23.70
C SER A 1034 -3.47 -33.07 22.62
N GLU A 1035 -4.43 -33.57 21.85
CA GLU A 1035 -5.14 -32.79 20.82
C GLU A 1035 -6.35 -32.00 21.35
N LYS A 1036 -6.85 -32.34 22.54
CA LYS A 1036 -8.12 -31.82 23.07
C LYS A 1036 -7.97 -30.77 24.18
N ASN A 1037 -6.82 -30.70 24.85
CA ASN A 1037 -6.60 -29.81 26.01
C ASN A 1037 -5.25 -29.06 25.90
N MET A 1038 -5.24 -27.90 25.24
CA MET A 1038 -4.11 -26.95 25.26
C MET A 1038 -4.03 -26.22 26.61
N PHE A 1039 -2.83 -25.87 27.07
CA PHE A 1039 -2.65 -25.02 28.26
C PHE A 1039 -3.19 -23.60 27.99
N ASN A 1040 -3.77 -22.97 29.01
CA ASN A 1040 -4.21 -21.57 28.93
C ASN A 1040 -2.98 -20.64 28.84
N PRO A 1041 -2.98 -19.57 28.02
CA PRO A 1041 -1.92 -18.56 27.94
C PRO A 1041 -1.36 -18.02 29.27
N MET A 1042 -2.14 -17.98 30.35
CA MET A 1042 -1.64 -17.57 31.67
C MET A 1042 -0.66 -18.60 32.28
N THR A 1043 -0.84 -19.89 31.98
CA THR A 1043 0.08 -20.96 32.37
C THR A 1043 1.45 -20.76 31.74
N ASP A 1044 1.47 -20.45 30.43
CA ASP A 1044 2.68 -20.12 29.68
C ASP A 1044 3.41 -18.94 30.32
N TYR A 1045 2.68 -17.89 30.71
CA TYR A 1045 3.24 -16.74 31.39
C TYR A 1045 3.91 -17.10 32.72
N HIS A 1046 3.20 -17.78 33.62
CA HIS A 1046 3.75 -18.14 34.94
C HIS A 1046 4.94 -19.09 34.83
N TRP A 1047 4.85 -20.11 33.97
CA TRP A 1047 5.98 -21.00 33.70
C TRP A 1047 7.20 -20.23 33.17
N THR A 1048 6.98 -19.27 32.27
CA THR A 1048 8.06 -18.45 31.70
C THR A 1048 8.77 -17.61 32.75
N GLU A 1049 8.02 -16.88 33.57
CA GLU A 1049 8.60 -15.99 34.58
C GLU A 1049 9.31 -16.78 35.68
N ILE A 1050 8.74 -17.90 36.13
CA ILE A 1050 9.42 -18.81 37.06
C ILE A 1050 10.72 -19.33 36.43
N GLY A 1051 10.66 -19.80 35.17
CA GLY A 1051 11.80 -20.33 34.44
C GLY A 1051 12.93 -19.32 34.29
N LYS A 1052 12.63 -18.06 33.96
CA LYS A 1052 13.65 -16.99 33.84
C LYS A 1052 14.41 -16.77 35.15
N VAL A 1053 13.70 -16.69 36.27
CA VAL A 1053 14.31 -16.52 37.60
C VAL A 1053 15.12 -17.76 37.97
N PHE A 1054 14.57 -18.96 37.75
CA PHE A 1054 15.27 -20.23 38.02
C PHE A 1054 16.60 -20.33 37.26
N VAL A 1055 16.60 -19.98 35.97
CA VAL A 1055 17.79 -20.02 35.11
C VAL A 1055 18.90 -19.07 35.57
N GLN A 1056 18.54 -17.97 36.23
CA GLN A 1056 19.51 -17.03 36.80
C GLN A 1056 20.09 -17.52 38.13
N LEU A 1057 19.24 -18.11 38.99
CA LEU A 1057 19.59 -18.56 40.33
C LEU A 1057 20.38 -19.89 40.33
N TYR A 1058 19.99 -20.86 39.51
CA TYR A 1058 20.43 -22.25 39.59
C TYR A 1058 21.14 -22.71 38.32
N ARG A 1059 22.30 -22.10 38.03
CA ARG A 1059 23.06 -22.31 36.80
C ARG A 1059 23.47 -23.77 36.56
N GLU A 1060 23.64 -24.55 37.63
CA GLU A 1060 23.98 -25.97 37.59
C GLU A 1060 22.88 -26.85 36.96
N LYS A 1061 21.63 -26.39 36.97
CA LYS A 1061 20.47 -27.09 36.38
C LYS A 1061 20.09 -26.61 34.98
N ASN A 1062 20.74 -25.57 34.46
CA ASN A 1062 20.39 -24.94 33.19
C ASN A 1062 20.43 -25.90 31.99
N LEU A 1063 21.49 -26.73 31.90
CA LEU A 1063 21.63 -27.66 30.77
C LEU A 1063 20.59 -28.80 30.83
N GLU A 1064 20.28 -29.28 32.03
CA GLU A 1064 19.27 -30.31 32.25
C GLU A 1064 17.87 -29.78 31.85
N LEU A 1065 17.54 -28.55 32.25
CA LEU A 1065 16.30 -27.89 31.85
C LEU A 1065 16.23 -27.64 30.34
N ALA A 1066 17.33 -27.19 29.72
CA ALA A 1066 17.40 -26.96 28.27
C ALA A 1066 17.15 -28.24 27.47
N GLU A 1067 17.72 -29.36 27.91
CA GLU A 1067 17.53 -30.67 27.27
C GLU A 1067 16.07 -31.13 27.35
N ILE A 1068 15.41 -30.96 28.50
CA ILE A 1068 13.98 -31.28 28.68
C ILE A 1068 13.10 -30.41 27.78
N ILE A 1069 13.34 -29.10 27.75
CA ILE A 1069 12.58 -28.16 26.91
C ILE A 1069 12.70 -28.54 25.43
N LEU A 1070 13.92 -28.76 24.94
CA LEU A 1070 14.16 -29.09 23.53
C LEU A 1070 13.58 -30.46 23.14
N ALA A 1071 13.58 -31.44 24.06
CA ALA A 1071 12.99 -32.75 23.84
C ALA A 1071 11.49 -32.70 23.51
N HIS A 1072 10.79 -31.65 23.94
CA HIS A 1072 9.35 -31.43 23.73
C HIS A 1072 9.01 -30.16 22.93
N PHE A 1073 10.01 -29.39 22.50
CA PHE A 1073 9.79 -28.13 21.78
C PHE A 1073 9.03 -28.37 20.46
N GLY A 1074 7.99 -27.57 20.23
CA GLY A 1074 7.12 -27.70 19.06
C GLY A 1074 6.10 -28.84 19.14
N GLN A 1075 6.01 -29.55 20.28
CA GLN A 1075 5.15 -30.72 20.43
C GLN A 1075 3.73 -30.33 20.84
N LYS A 1076 2.74 -30.76 20.04
CA LYS A 1076 1.32 -30.48 20.25
C LYS A 1076 0.83 -30.89 21.64
N GLY A 1077 0.34 -29.93 22.40
CA GLY A 1077 -0.21 -30.14 23.76
C GLY A 1077 0.79 -29.99 24.91
N SER A 1078 2.09 -29.81 24.64
CA SER A 1078 3.11 -29.47 25.64
C SER A 1078 3.09 -27.98 26.02
N ILE A 1079 3.75 -27.59 27.11
CA ILE A 1079 3.92 -26.17 27.51
C ILE A 1079 4.86 -25.40 26.57
N VAL A 1080 5.62 -26.13 25.73
CA VAL A 1080 6.59 -25.61 24.75
C VAL A 1080 6.13 -25.91 23.31
N ASN A 1081 4.81 -26.01 23.09
CA ASN A 1081 4.18 -26.44 21.84
C ASN A 1081 4.35 -25.45 20.67
N ASP A 1082 4.24 -24.14 20.92
CA ASP A 1082 4.33 -23.12 19.86
C ASP A 1082 5.45 -22.11 20.19
N TYR A 1083 5.76 -21.25 19.23
CA TYR A 1083 6.54 -20.03 19.42
C TYR A 1083 5.71 -18.99 20.19
N SER A 1084 5.43 -19.31 21.46
CA SER A 1084 4.79 -18.44 22.45
C SER A 1084 5.86 -17.84 23.39
N ARG A 1085 5.41 -17.21 24.47
CA ARG A 1085 6.26 -16.57 25.49
C ARG A 1085 7.21 -17.55 26.19
N THR A 1086 6.91 -18.85 26.21
CA THR A 1086 7.73 -19.89 26.87
C THR A 1086 9.08 -20.09 26.22
N CYS A 1087 9.23 -19.75 24.93
CA CYS A 1087 10.52 -19.80 24.25
C CYS A 1087 11.56 -18.84 24.85
N LEU A 1088 11.14 -17.81 25.60
CA LEU A 1088 12.05 -16.88 26.28
C LEU A 1088 12.95 -17.56 27.31
N VAL A 1089 12.49 -18.62 27.98
CA VAL A 1089 13.32 -19.40 28.92
C VAL A 1089 14.42 -20.12 28.16
N LEU A 1090 14.09 -20.74 27.02
CA LEU A 1090 15.07 -21.37 26.13
C LEU A 1090 16.05 -20.34 25.55
N THR A 1091 15.57 -19.15 25.19
CA THR A 1091 16.42 -18.04 24.73
C THR A 1091 17.40 -17.58 25.81
N GLU A 1092 16.98 -17.47 27.07
CA GLU A 1092 17.86 -17.13 28.18
C GLU A 1092 18.88 -18.24 28.48
N LEU A 1093 18.46 -19.50 28.46
CA LEU A 1093 19.35 -20.66 28.54
C LEU A 1093 20.40 -20.64 27.42
N THR A 1094 19.97 -20.31 26.21
CA THR A 1094 20.85 -20.17 25.04
C THR A 1094 21.83 -19.01 25.22
N ARG A 1095 21.39 -17.89 25.77
CA ARG A 1095 22.26 -16.73 26.06
C ARG A 1095 23.38 -17.08 27.03
N GLN A 1096 23.10 -17.90 28.05
CA GLN A 1096 24.10 -18.29 29.05
C GLN A 1096 24.99 -19.46 28.59
N HIS A 1097 24.44 -20.41 27.83
CA HIS A 1097 25.12 -21.64 27.42
C HIS A 1097 25.04 -21.90 25.90
N PRO A 1098 25.46 -20.95 25.04
CA PRO A 1098 25.11 -20.98 23.62
C PRO A 1098 25.72 -22.17 22.87
N THR A 1099 26.94 -22.59 23.23
CA THR A 1099 27.61 -23.72 22.57
C THR A 1099 26.97 -25.06 22.95
N GLN A 1100 26.59 -25.23 24.20
CA GLN A 1100 26.00 -26.46 24.72
C GLN A 1100 24.56 -26.61 24.24
N VAL A 1101 23.76 -25.55 24.31
CA VAL A 1101 22.38 -25.56 23.81
C VAL A 1101 22.37 -25.82 22.29
N TRP A 1102 23.30 -25.24 21.52
CA TRP A 1102 23.44 -25.54 20.10
C TRP A 1102 23.69 -27.04 19.80
N LYS A 1103 24.43 -27.75 20.66
CA LYS A 1103 24.60 -29.21 20.50
C LYS A 1103 23.27 -29.95 20.58
N TYR A 1104 22.38 -29.54 21.47
CA TYR A 1104 21.04 -30.11 21.58
C TYR A 1104 20.15 -29.71 20.40
N VAL A 1105 20.17 -28.43 20.00
CA VAL A 1105 19.40 -27.92 18.85
C VAL A 1105 19.74 -28.66 17.56
N ARG A 1106 21.03 -28.89 17.27
CA ARG A 1106 21.48 -29.62 16.07
C ARG A 1106 20.89 -31.03 15.97
N LYS A 1107 20.85 -31.76 17.10
CA LYS A 1107 20.25 -33.11 17.16
C LYS A 1107 18.79 -33.10 16.70
N HIS A 1108 18.05 -32.06 17.04
CA HIS A 1108 16.64 -31.91 16.66
C HIS A 1108 16.43 -31.39 15.23
N LEU A 1109 17.34 -30.55 14.71
CA LEU A 1109 17.32 -30.14 13.30
C LEU A 1109 17.69 -31.30 12.35
N GLU A 1110 18.49 -32.25 12.82
CA GLU A 1110 18.92 -33.42 12.05
C GLU A 1110 17.90 -34.56 12.06
N ALA A 1111 17.10 -34.67 13.13
CA ALA A 1111 16.00 -35.63 13.25
C ALA A 1111 14.81 -35.20 12.35
N ARG A 1112 14.83 -35.57 11.07
CA ARG A 1112 13.84 -35.18 10.04
C ARG A 1112 12.43 -35.81 10.21
N ASP A 1113 12.07 -36.24 11.41
CA ASP A 1113 10.95 -37.16 11.63
C ASP A 1113 9.62 -36.45 11.97
N ASN A 1114 9.64 -35.13 12.26
CA ASN A 1114 8.42 -34.37 12.59
C ASN A 1114 8.49 -32.91 12.09
N PHE A 1115 7.80 -32.63 10.98
CA PHE A 1115 7.78 -31.32 10.33
C PHE A 1115 7.25 -30.19 11.22
N SER A 1116 6.24 -30.45 12.06
CA SER A 1116 5.66 -29.44 12.96
C SER A 1116 6.66 -28.97 14.00
N ARG A 1117 7.43 -29.89 14.58
CA ARG A 1117 8.44 -29.57 15.59
C ARG A 1117 9.61 -28.81 15.00
N MET A 1118 10.06 -29.24 13.82
CA MET A 1118 11.11 -28.57 13.06
C MET A 1118 10.70 -27.13 12.73
N PHE A 1119 9.47 -26.93 12.24
CA PHE A 1119 8.94 -25.59 11.94
C PHE A 1119 8.93 -24.66 13.16
N SER A 1120 8.50 -25.13 14.33
CA SER A 1120 8.52 -24.34 15.56
C SER A 1120 9.95 -23.96 15.99
N LEU A 1121 10.90 -24.90 15.85
CA LEU A 1121 12.31 -24.66 16.16
C LEU A 1121 12.95 -23.66 15.18
N GLU A 1122 12.67 -23.78 13.87
CA GLU A 1122 13.10 -22.82 12.85
C GLU A 1122 12.55 -21.42 13.12
N LYS A 1123 11.27 -21.32 13.47
CA LYS A 1123 10.61 -20.05 13.81
C LYS A 1123 11.27 -19.37 15.02
N TRP A 1124 11.68 -20.15 16.03
CA TRP A 1124 12.42 -19.63 17.19
C TRP A 1124 13.82 -19.13 16.87
N LEU A 1125 14.51 -19.83 16.00
CA LEU A 1125 15.84 -19.44 15.56
C LEU A 1125 15.81 -18.20 14.64
N ARG A 1126 14.85 -18.11 13.71
CA ARG A 1126 14.85 -17.17 12.58
C ARG A 1126 14.53 -15.72 12.90
N GLU A 1127 13.64 -15.41 13.85
CA GLU A 1127 12.89 -14.13 14.03
C GLU A 1127 11.43 -14.27 13.52
N GLY A 1128 10.45 -13.83 14.33
CA GLY A 1128 9.01 -14.03 14.06
C GLY A 1128 8.31 -12.82 13.43
N ASP A 1129 7.35 -13.08 12.52
CA ASP A 1129 6.50 -12.10 11.82
C ASP A 1129 5.30 -11.59 12.67
N LEU A 1130 5.21 -11.93 13.97
CA LEU A 1130 4.07 -11.55 14.84
C LEU A 1130 4.40 -10.34 15.74
N SER A 1131 3.63 -9.27 15.53
CA SER A 1131 3.67 -8.00 16.25
C SER A 1131 3.14 -8.10 17.68
N THR A 1132 4.02 -8.29 18.67
CA THR A 1132 3.65 -7.91 20.06
C THR A 1132 4.65 -6.98 20.73
N THR A 1133 5.89 -6.87 20.27
CA THR A 1133 6.80 -5.75 20.60
C THR A 1133 7.95 -5.69 19.59
N GLU A 1134 8.31 -4.51 19.10
CA GLU A 1134 9.27 -4.26 18.00
C GLU A 1134 10.76 -4.63 18.25
N LYS A 1135 11.14 -5.47 19.24
CA LYS A 1135 12.54 -5.49 19.74
C LYS A 1135 13.29 -6.83 19.88
N GLU A 1136 12.73 -8.00 19.60
CA GLU A 1136 13.46 -9.26 19.89
C GLU A 1136 14.09 -9.91 18.64
N LYS A 1137 15.44 -9.98 18.61
CA LYS A 1137 16.24 -10.70 17.58
C LYS A 1137 16.08 -12.23 17.76
N GLY A 1138 16.00 -12.99 16.66
CA GLY A 1138 15.91 -14.47 16.70
C GLY A 1138 17.08 -15.15 17.42
N ALA A 1139 16.83 -16.31 18.06
CA ALA A 1139 17.81 -16.96 18.93
C ALA A 1139 19.08 -17.45 18.22
N ILE A 1140 19.06 -17.58 16.90
CA ILE A 1140 20.26 -17.91 16.10
C ILE A 1140 21.38 -16.88 16.28
N THR A 1141 21.03 -15.63 16.59
CA THR A 1141 22.01 -14.55 16.82
C THR A 1141 22.80 -14.71 18.12
N LEU A 1142 22.33 -15.55 19.05
CA LEU A 1142 23.01 -15.86 20.31
C LEU A 1142 24.06 -16.98 20.14
N ILE A 1143 24.01 -17.73 19.03
CA ILE A 1143 24.91 -18.85 18.77
C ILE A 1143 26.22 -18.31 18.15
N PRO A 1144 27.40 -18.68 18.67
CA PRO A 1144 28.69 -18.36 18.05
C PRO A 1144 28.72 -18.80 16.60
N ARG A 1145 29.13 -17.88 15.71
CA ARG A 1145 29.12 -18.10 14.26
C ARG A 1145 29.94 -19.31 13.86
N GLU A 1146 31.06 -19.51 14.54
CA GLU A 1146 31.97 -20.64 14.33
C GLU A 1146 31.24 -21.98 14.49
N LYS A 1147 30.29 -22.07 15.43
CA LYS A 1147 29.50 -23.29 15.66
C LYS A 1147 28.39 -23.49 14.63
N ILE A 1148 27.87 -22.42 14.05
CA ILE A 1148 26.97 -22.48 12.89
C ILE A 1148 27.76 -22.94 11.66
N TRP A 1149 28.97 -22.40 11.45
CA TRP A 1149 29.85 -22.77 10.34
C TRP A 1149 30.29 -24.23 10.41
N GLU A 1150 30.80 -24.69 11.55
CA GLU A 1150 31.13 -26.11 11.76
C GLU A 1150 29.96 -27.03 11.36
N TRP A 1151 28.73 -26.69 11.75
CA TRP A 1151 27.56 -27.48 11.41
C TRP A 1151 27.22 -27.42 9.92
N VAL A 1152 27.27 -26.26 9.28
CA VAL A 1152 26.97 -26.12 7.85
C VAL A 1152 28.04 -26.78 6.99
N ASP A 1153 29.32 -26.64 7.36
CA ASP A 1153 30.47 -27.18 6.62
C ASP A 1153 30.47 -28.72 6.57
N ASP A 1154 29.88 -29.39 7.56
CA ASP A 1154 29.73 -30.85 7.60
C ASP A 1154 28.80 -31.40 6.48
N ASP A 1155 27.83 -30.62 5.99
CA ASP A 1155 26.94 -30.97 4.86
C ASP A 1155 26.44 -29.69 4.19
N VAL A 1156 27.35 -29.06 3.44
CA VAL A 1156 27.10 -27.75 2.82
C VAL A 1156 25.89 -27.80 1.89
N GLU A 1157 25.73 -28.86 1.11
CA GLU A 1157 24.69 -28.97 0.09
C GLU A 1157 23.27 -28.88 0.67
N ASN A 1158 23.00 -29.58 1.78
CA ASN A 1158 21.68 -29.56 2.41
C ASN A 1158 21.55 -28.46 3.47
N ARG A 1159 22.57 -28.30 4.33
CA ARG A 1159 22.48 -27.41 5.49
C ARG A 1159 22.57 -25.94 5.10
N ALA A 1160 23.39 -25.59 4.09
CA ALA A 1160 23.51 -24.19 3.67
C ALA A 1160 22.18 -23.66 3.10
N LYS A 1161 21.52 -24.47 2.25
CA LYS A 1161 20.19 -24.13 1.70
C LYS A 1161 19.13 -24.00 2.81
N HIS A 1162 19.13 -24.93 3.77
CA HIS A 1162 18.18 -24.89 4.88
C HIS A 1162 18.38 -23.66 5.75
N VAL A 1163 19.62 -23.34 6.15
CA VAL A 1163 19.90 -22.12 6.94
C VAL A 1163 19.46 -20.87 6.18
N ALA A 1164 19.80 -20.77 4.89
CA ALA A 1164 19.41 -19.67 4.02
C ALA A 1164 17.89 -19.44 3.95
N HIS A 1165 17.11 -20.52 3.84
CA HIS A 1165 15.66 -20.45 3.73
C HIS A 1165 14.97 -20.23 5.08
N SER A 1166 15.41 -20.94 6.11
CA SER A 1166 14.63 -21.15 7.33
C SER A 1166 15.19 -20.46 8.57
N LEU A 1167 16.44 -20.00 8.59
CA LEU A 1167 17.09 -19.51 9.83
C LEU A 1167 17.68 -18.10 9.73
N ILE A 1168 17.87 -17.55 8.52
CA ILE A 1168 18.40 -16.18 8.36
C ILE A 1168 17.31 -15.12 8.68
N PRO A 1169 17.55 -14.17 9.61
CA PRO A 1169 16.58 -13.13 9.99
C PRO A 1169 16.25 -12.12 8.89
N LYS A 1170 15.00 -11.61 8.86
CA LYS A 1170 14.47 -10.73 7.80
C LYS A 1170 14.72 -9.23 8.05
N LYS A 1171 14.66 -8.75 9.31
CA LYS A 1171 14.61 -7.30 9.63
C LYS A 1171 15.96 -6.58 9.68
N HIS A 1172 17.08 -7.29 9.63
CA HIS A 1172 18.43 -6.72 9.81
C HIS A 1172 19.04 -6.07 8.56
N LEU A 1173 18.23 -5.71 7.57
CA LEU A 1173 18.70 -5.31 6.23
C LEU A 1173 18.80 -3.79 5.99
N ALA A 1174 18.62 -2.92 7.00
CA ALA A 1174 18.79 -1.47 6.79
C ALA A 1174 19.73 -0.75 7.78
N GLN A 1175 19.85 -1.20 9.03
CA GLN A 1175 20.66 -0.48 10.05
C GLN A 1175 21.90 -1.25 10.55
N GLU A 1176 21.96 -2.58 10.39
CA GLU A 1176 23.07 -3.44 10.92
C GLU A 1176 23.70 -4.36 9.86
N TRP A 1177 23.51 -4.10 8.57
CA TRP A 1177 23.90 -5.01 7.48
C TRP A 1177 25.36 -5.49 7.55
N LYS A 1178 26.32 -4.57 7.75
CA LYS A 1178 27.77 -4.88 7.77
C LYS A 1178 28.15 -5.92 8.81
N THR A 1179 27.43 -5.94 9.93
CA THR A 1179 27.64 -6.86 11.07
C THR A 1179 26.64 -8.00 11.10
N SER A 1180 25.73 -8.11 10.14
CA SER A 1180 24.64 -9.10 10.15
C SER A 1180 25.11 -10.54 9.91
N LEU A 1181 24.35 -11.52 10.45
CA LEU A 1181 24.54 -12.93 10.14
C LEU A 1181 24.27 -13.23 8.65
N ALA A 1182 23.30 -12.54 8.06
CA ALA A 1182 22.95 -12.66 6.64
C ALA A 1182 24.15 -12.33 5.74
N ARG A 1183 24.85 -11.21 5.98
CA ARG A 1183 26.05 -10.83 5.23
C ARG A 1183 27.17 -11.85 5.38
N ALA A 1184 27.45 -12.28 6.61
CA ALA A 1184 28.51 -13.27 6.88
C ALA A 1184 28.20 -14.63 6.23
N PHE A 1185 26.93 -15.05 6.26
CA PHE A 1185 26.45 -16.26 5.60
C PHE A 1185 26.61 -16.16 4.08
N PHE A 1186 26.23 -15.01 3.52
CA PHE A 1186 26.37 -14.74 2.10
C PHE A 1186 27.82 -14.81 1.63
N LYS A 1187 28.76 -14.16 2.34
CA LYS A 1187 30.19 -14.22 1.98
C LYS A 1187 30.74 -15.65 1.94
N ARG A 1188 30.20 -16.56 2.76
CA ARG A 1188 30.69 -17.92 2.88
C ARG A 1188 30.03 -18.90 1.90
N TYR A 1189 28.71 -18.78 1.69
CA TYR A 1189 27.92 -19.77 0.94
C TYR A 1189 27.14 -19.20 -0.25
N GLY A 1190 27.12 -17.87 -0.42
CA GLY A 1190 26.33 -17.17 -1.46
C GLY A 1190 26.76 -17.45 -2.90
N MET A 1191 27.88 -18.14 -3.12
CA MET A 1191 28.26 -18.64 -4.44
C MET A 1191 27.39 -19.79 -4.96
N GLN A 1192 26.70 -20.50 -4.06
CA GLN A 1192 25.83 -21.60 -4.45
C GLN A 1192 24.45 -21.08 -4.86
N GLU A 1193 24.00 -21.48 -6.05
CA GLU A 1193 22.75 -20.99 -6.63
C GLU A 1193 21.52 -21.34 -5.77
N ASN A 1194 21.47 -22.55 -5.21
CA ASN A 1194 20.42 -23.00 -4.30
C ASN A 1194 20.34 -22.13 -3.02
N VAL A 1195 21.47 -21.64 -2.51
CA VAL A 1195 21.58 -20.73 -1.37
C VAL A 1195 21.08 -19.33 -1.74
N ARG A 1196 21.51 -18.78 -2.89
CA ARG A 1196 21.03 -17.47 -3.38
C ARG A 1196 19.51 -17.43 -3.54
N ARG A 1197 18.94 -18.45 -4.20
CA ARG A 1197 17.48 -18.58 -4.39
C ARG A 1197 16.74 -18.76 -3.06
N ALA A 1198 17.30 -19.54 -2.13
CA ALA A 1198 16.71 -19.73 -0.80
C ALA A 1198 16.67 -18.43 0.02
N LEU A 1199 17.74 -17.63 -0.02
CA LEU A 1199 17.80 -16.31 0.61
C LEU A 1199 16.78 -15.34 -0.01
N MET A 1200 16.69 -15.30 -1.34
CA MET A 1200 15.70 -14.48 -2.06
C MET A 1200 14.26 -14.86 -1.65
N ALA A 1201 13.95 -16.17 -1.67
CA ALA A 1201 12.64 -16.66 -1.28
C ALA A 1201 12.30 -16.31 0.19
N ASN A 1202 13.26 -16.47 1.10
CA ASN A 1202 13.09 -16.10 2.51
C ASN A 1202 12.81 -14.59 2.66
N TYR A 1203 13.56 -13.72 1.96
CA TYR A 1203 13.35 -12.27 2.00
C TYR A 1203 12.00 -11.84 1.41
N LEU A 1204 11.49 -12.55 0.40
CA LEU A 1204 10.20 -12.26 -0.23
C LEU A 1204 8.99 -12.67 0.62
N THR A 1205 9.10 -13.75 1.38
CA THR A 1205 7.97 -14.25 2.20
C THR A 1205 7.54 -13.25 3.29
N GLY A 1206 6.24 -13.01 3.44
CA GLY A 1206 5.65 -12.12 4.45
C GLY A 1206 4.22 -11.71 4.10
N THR A 1207 3.57 -10.95 4.98
CA THR A 1207 2.26 -10.33 4.75
C THR A 1207 2.42 -8.82 4.58
N TRP A 1208 1.59 -8.21 3.74
CA TRP A 1208 1.53 -6.76 3.55
C TRP A 1208 0.10 -6.31 3.28
N ALA A 1209 -0.16 -5.02 3.45
CA ALA A 1209 -1.40 -4.37 3.05
C ALA A 1209 -1.08 -3.24 2.05
N GLY A 1210 -1.94 -3.04 1.06
CA GLY A 1210 -1.72 -2.10 -0.05
C GLY A 1210 -1.14 -2.75 -1.31
N PRO A 1211 -0.79 -1.94 -2.34
CA PRO A 1211 -0.34 -2.44 -3.64
C PRO A 1211 0.93 -3.29 -3.50
N ALA A 1212 0.95 -4.46 -4.15
CA ALA A 1212 2.12 -5.32 -4.20
C ALA A 1212 3.33 -4.61 -4.82
N SER A 1213 3.11 -3.73 -5.80
CA SER A 1213 4.14 -2.88 -6.39
C SER A 1213 4.81 -1.99 -5.36
N SER A 1214 4.04 -1.29 -4.52
CA SER A 1214 4.57 -0.46 -3.44
C SER A 1214 5.35 -1.29 -2.41
N HIS A 1215 4.85 -2.50 -2.08
CA HIS A 1215 5.55 -3.40 -1.18
C HIS A 1215 6.92 -3.85 -1.73
N TYR A 1216 6.98 -4.25 -3.00
CA TYR A 1216 8.22 -4.68 -3.64
C TYR A 1216 9.16 -3.51 -3.93
N GLU A 1217 8.64 -2.32 -4.22
CA GLU A 1217 9.45 -1.10 -4.38
C GLU A 1217 10.16 -0.74 -3.06
N VAL A 1218 9.46 -0.80 -1.93
CA VAL A 1218 10.08 -0.60 -0.61
C VAL A 1218 11.20 -1.63 -0.36
N LYS A 1219 10.97 -2.91 -0.72
CA LYS A 1219 11.99 -3.96 -0.59
C LYS A 1219 13.19 -3.75 -1.52
N LYS A 1220 12.96 -3.29 -2.75
CA LYS A 1220 13.99 -2.92 -3.73
C LYS A 1220 14.85 -1.77 -3.21
N GLN A 1221 14.21 -0.69 -2.76
CA GLN A 1221 14.91 0.47 -2.19
C GLN A 1221 15.79 0.11 -0.99
N GLN A 1222 15.33 -0.83 -0.15
CA GLN A 1222 16.15 -1.35 0.95
C GLN A 1222 17.40 -2.09 0.45
N LEU A 1223 17.27 -2.97 -0.55
CA LEU A 1223 18.40 -3.69 -1.15
C LEU A 1223 19.41 -2.74 -1.83
N LEU A 1224 18.92 -1.72 -2.54
CA LEU A 1224 19.78 -0.71 -3.18
C LEU A 1224 20.57 0.11 -2.15
N ARG A 1225 19.96 0.47 -1.01
CA ARG A 1225 20.67 1.12 0.11
C ARG A 1225 21.79 0.25 0.67
N ILE A 1226 21.58 -1.06 0.76
CA ILE A 1226 22.62 -2.01 1.17
C ILE A 1226 23.78 -1.99 0.18
N LYS A 1227 23.48 -2.08 -1.13
CA LYS A 1227 24.47 -2.10 -2.22
C LYS A 1227 25.41 -0.91 -2.16
N LEU A 1228 24.90 0.29 -1.85
CA LEU A 1228 25.70 1.52 -1.71
C LEU A 1228 26.75 1.43 -0.58
N SER A 1229 26.44 0.72 0.49
CA SER A 1229 27.32 0.59 1.67
C SER A 1229 28.21 -0.66 1.68
N GLU A 1230 27.99 -1.59 0.74
CA GLU A 1230 28.68 -2.87 0.62
C GLU A 1230 30.01 -2.74 -0.15
N ASP A 1231 31.01 -3.53 0.22
CA ASP A 1231 32.34 -3.58 -0.42
C ASP A 1231 32.61 -4.92 -1.12
N ASP A 1232 31.88 -5.97 -0.77
CA ASP A 1232 31.97 -7.30 -1.37
C ASP A 1232 31.31 -7.37 -2.75
N LYS A 1233 32.07 -7.81 -3.77
CA LYS A 1233 31.60 -7.84 -5.17
C LYS A 1233 30.51 -8.87 -5.40
N ASP A 1234 30.55 -10.00 -4.69
CA ASP A 1234 29.64 -11.12 -4.92
C ASP A 1234 28.27 -10.86 -4.30
N ILE A 1235 28.26 -10.16 -3.17
CA ILE A 1235 27.03 -9.62 -2.57
C ILE A 1235 26.39 -8.60 -3.51
N LYS A 1236 27.17 -7.69 -4.09
CA LYS A 1236 26.64 -6.68 -5.03
C LYS A 1236 26.01 -7.34 -6.25
N LEU A 1237 26.67 -8.33 -6.84
CA LEU A 1237 26.14 -9.11 -7.95
C LEU A 1237 24.83 -9.81 -7.59
N TRP A 1238 24.71 -10.39 -6.40
CA TRP A 1238 23.44 -10.99 -5.97
C TRP A 1238 22.34 -9.97 -5.69
N ILE A 1239 22.68 -8.80 -5.14
CA ILE A 1239 21.70 -7.72 -5.00
C ILE A 1239 21.19 -7.31 -6.38
N ASP A 1240 22.06 -7.26 -7.38
CA ASP A 1240 21.68 -6.95 -8.76
C ASP A 1240 20.77 -8.03 -9.33
N ASP A 1241 21.17 -9.30 -9.25
CA ASP A 1241 20.33 -10.45 -9.65
C ASP A 1241 18.96 -10.45 -8.95
N PHE A 1242 18.89 -9.96 -7.71
CA PHE A 1242 17.64 -9.91 -6.94
C PHE A 1242 16.78 -8.70 -7.31
N VAL A 1243 17.39 -7.52 -7.47
CA VAL A 1243 16.68 -6.33 -7.93
C VAL A 1243 16.09 -6.59 -9.31
N ASP A 1244 16.85 -7.22 -10.22
CA ASP A 1244 16.38 -7.63 -11.54
C ASP A 1244 15.21 -8.63 -11.48
N GLY A 1245 15.12 -9.44 -10.43
CA GLY A 1245 14.00 -10.37 -10.21
C GLY A 1245 12.79 -9.78 -9.51
N LEU A 1246 12.89 -8.56 -8.96
CA LEU A 1246 11.78 -7.80 -8.36
C LEU A 1246 11.10 -6.87 -9.37
N GLU A 1247 11.81 -6.52 -10.45
CA GLU A 1247 11.29 -5.85 -11.65
C GLU A 1247 10.53 -6.84 -12.56
#